data_AF-A0A433J6M6-F1
#
_entry.id   AF-A0A433J6M6-F1
#
_cell.length_a   1.000
_cell.length_b   1.000
_cell.length_c   1.000
_cell.angle_alpha   90.00
_cell.angle_beta   90.00
_cell.angle_gamma   90.00
#
_symmetry.space_group_name_H-M   'P 1'
#
loop_
_entity.id
_entity.type
_entity.pdbx_description
1 polymer ?
#
loop_
_entity_poly.entity_id
_entity_poly.type
_entity_poly.pdbx_seq_one_letter_code
_entity_poly.pdbx_strand_id
1 'polypeptide(L)'
;MATVAEALQVAVDHHRADRLDQAGEIYRRILAVDARNGQALHLLGLVERRLGNGERAIELIAQAAGILPHVAEIPANLGNAYRAAGRIDEAAAAYRRSIAVQPDLSGGYYNQGVLLCGQGGPRAQAEAIVALRRTCILVPDNPDVHHDLAIAHKQAVRLDEAIVGQRRALALRPDFAAAWMTLGNALTEFGDIDRALAAYARSLRVQWSSGDVHYNYGNVLYAAGRLEAAAVHYRHAIDGGLAAALVREAAVFIDLGRDAEAEASLRAALSVPGGDVPTAIDMLAALFIRQGRLDEARHFFSTFRHPYSNPPTIFAAECLTALAETYLAEGRDADALALLNRVNSHGSRYFTVKSVASLRRTLAGMSLELKRPVNPAPGRRRVGSSSLATHGRFAHNVFEYMLVRLYAETYGLTVETPDWVGGYYFDVNDPAPSGPLRPRFFPRRIVNELIERPSDTPLIDCDILSPLGPYRYPERHRARIQSWFRPRPVWTPWIAPAVERLRAMGNTVVALHIRRGDFVLFRYTITETDWYVDWLRTIWDGLDKPVLYIASDDPAIVADFAAFNPLTLADVAEPWAGLEYLQDFHVLANADILGVSAQSGFSRLAALLNTRARLFVEPEAEAGRVQPYSPWTPDDVPGGAPDGVA
;
A
#
# COMPACT_ATOMS: atom_id res chain seq x y z
N MET A 1 11.54 -56.23 32.90
CA MET A 1 11.80 -55.24 31.84
C MET A 1 10.60 -54.32 31.79
N ALA A 2 10.80 -53.00 31.75
CA ALA A 2 9.67 -52.09 31.52
C ALA A 2 9.07 -52.39 30.13
N THR A 3 7.76 -52.49 30.05
CA THR A 3 7.06 -52.67 28.77
C THR A 3 7.17 -51.40 27.91
N VAL A 4 6.95 -51.51 26.60
CA VAL A 4 6.91 -50.34 25.70
C VAL A 4 5.87 -49.31 26.18
N ALA A 5 4.73 -49.76 26.72
CA ALA A 5 3.70 -48.88 27.27
C ALA A 5 4.16 -48.12 28.52
N GLU A 6 4.86 -48.78 29.45
CA GLU A 6 5.44 -48.13 30.64
C GLU A 6 6.53 -47.13 30.24
N ALA A 7 7.40 -47.49 29.30
CA ALA A 7 8.42 -46.57 28.78
C ALA A 7 7.78 -45.36 28.08
N LEU A 8 6.71 -45.55 27.32
CA LEU A 8 5.99 -44.47 26.65
C LEU A 8 5.37 -43.50 27.67
N GLN A 9 4.76 -44.02 28.74
CA GLN A 9 4.20 -43.19 29.80
C GLN A 9 5.28 -42.32 30.47
N VAL A 10 6.43 -42.92 30.81
CA VAL A 10 7.57 -42.19 31.39
C VAL A 10 8.07 -41.11 30.41
N ALA A 11 8.19 -41.42 29.11
CA ALA A 11 8.58 -40.44 28.10
C ALA A 11 7.59 -39.26 27.99
N VAL A 12 6.29 -39.54 28.06
CA VAL A 12 5.23 -38.53 28.07
C VAL A 12 5.32 -37.65 29.32
N ASP A 13 5.62 -38.21 30.48
CA ASP A 13 5.78 -37.44 31.72
C ASP A 13 7.01 -36.54 31.68
N HIS A 14 8.12 -37.01 31.11
CA HIS A 14 9.28 -36.15 30.81
C HIS A 14 8.92 -35.04 29.82
N HIS A 15 8.19 -35.35 28.75
CA HIS A 15 7.78 -34.36 27.75
C HIS A 15 6.85 -33.30 28.35
N ARG A 16 5.87 -33.69 29.16
CA ARG A 16 4.95 -32.77 29.86
C ARG A 16 5.68 -31.86 30.86
N ALA A 17 6.77 -32.35 31.45
CA ALA A 17 7.61 -31.58 32.36
C ALA A 17 8.73 -30.79 31.65
N ASP A 18 8.64 -30.64 30.33
CA ASP A 18 9.60 -29.93 29.46
C ASP A 18 11.04 -30.47 29.49
N ARG A 19 11.21 -31.72 29.91
CA ARG A 19 12.48 -32.45 29.90
C ARG A 19 12.68 -33.12 28.53
N LEU A 20 12.87 -32.28 27.51
CA LEU A 20 12.86 -32.67 26.09
C LEU A 20 13.95 -33.71 25.75
N ASP A 21 15.17 -33.54 26.24
CA ASP A 21 16.27 -34.48 25.98
C ASP A 21 15.98 -35.87 26.55
N GLN A 22 15.52 -35.94 27.80
CA GLN A 22 15.17 -37.20 28.46
C GLN A 22 13.98 -37.87 27.79
N ALA A 23 12.96 -37.10 27.38
CA ALA A 23 11.83 -37.62 26.63
C ALA A 23 12.28 -38.20 25.28
N GLY A 24 13.11 -37.45 24.54
CA GLY A 24 13.66 -37.85 23.25
C GLY A 24 14.48 -39.15 23.32
N GLU A 25 15.30 -39.31 24.36
CA GLU A 25 16.05 -40.56 24.59
C GLU A 25 15.13 -41.76 24.77
N ILE A 26 14.08 -41.62 25.57
CA ILE A 26 13.16 -42.73 25.84
C ILE A 26 12.34 -43.07 24.59
N TYR A 27 11.86 -42.08 23.82
CA TYR A 27 11.20 -42.35 22.54
C TYR A 27 12.14 -43.06 21.56
N ARG A 28 13.42 -42.66 21.46
CA ARG A 28 14.41 -43.36 20.63
C ARG A 28 14.63 -44.81 21.06
N ARG A 29 14.65 -45.08 22.38
CA ARG A 29 14.75 -46.46 22.91
C ARG A 29 13.51 -47.29 22.58
N ILE A 30 12.32 -46.69 22.64
CA ILE A 30 11.08 -47.36 22.21
C ILE A 30 11.17 -47.72 20.73
N LEU A 31 11.60 -46.77 19.87
CA LEU A 31 11.72 -46.99 18.43
C LEU A 31 12.84 -47.98 18.04
N ALA A 32 13.84 -48.18 18.90
CA ALA A 32 14.85 -49.23 18.71
C ALA A 32 14.28 -50.64 18.93
N VAL A 33 13.23 -50.77 19.76
CA VAL A 33 12.55 -52.05 20.04
C VAL A 33 11.34 -52.26 19.13
N ASP A 34 10.59 -51.19 18.85
CA ASP A 34 9.41 -51.15 17.99
C ASP A 34 9.51 -49.95 17.04
N ALA A 35 10.16 -50.16 15.90
CA ALA A 35 10.37 -49.12 14.88
C ALA A 35 9.06 -48.60 14.26
N ARG A 36 7.94 -49.32 14.40
CA ARG A 36 6.62 -48.92 13.88
C ARG A 36 5.70 -48.37 14.97
N ASN A 37 6.24 -47.99 16.12
CA ASN A 37 5.45 -47.36 17.17
C ASN A 37 5.00 -45.95 16.76
N GLY A 38 3.78 -45.84 16.22
CA GLY A 38 3.25 -44.56 15.69
C GLY A 38 3.17 -43.44 16.73
N GLN A 39 2.89 -43.76 18.00
CA GLN A 39 2.82 -42.76 19.08
C GLN A 39 4.22 -42.24 19.46
N ALA A 40 5.22 -43.13 19.59
CA ALA A 40 6.60 -42.70 19.86
C ALA A 40 7.19 -41.91 18.67
N LEU A 41 6.89 -42.29 17.42
CA LEU A 41 7.27 -41.52 16.23
C LEU A 41 6.67 -40.12 16.26
N HIS A 42 5.37 -40.00 16.51
CA HIS A 42 4.68 -38.71 16.57
C HIS A 42 5.25 -37.82 17.67
N LEU A 43 5.36 -38.34 18.89
CA LEU A 43 5.82 -37.58 20.06
C LEU A 43 7.31 -37.22 19.97
N LEU A 44 8.16 -38.10 19.44
CA LEU A 44 9.56 -37.75 19.15
C LEU A 44 9.65 -36.64 18.12
N GLY A 45 8.84 -36.69 17.06
CA GLY A 45 8.79 -35.61 16.07
C GLY A 45 8.40 -34.26 16.67
N LEU A 46 7.48 -34.23 17.65
CA LEU A 46 7.16 -33.00 18.38
C LEU A 46 8.33 -32.49 19.23
N VAL A 47 9.09 -33.38 19.86
CA VAL A 47 10.31 -33.05 20.62
C VAL A 47 11.39 -32.48 19.68
N GLU A 48 11.68 -33.16 18.57
CA GLU A 48 12.67 -32.73 17.58
C GLU A 48 12.33 -31.34 17.04
N ARG A 49 11.04 -31.04 16.79
CA ARG A 49 10.60 -29.71 16.37
C ARG A 49 10.92 -28.63 17.40
N ARG A 50 10.73 -28.93 18.70
CA ARG A 50 11.03 -27.99 19.80
C ARG A 50 12.53 -27.80 20.00
N LEU A 51 13.33 -28.81 19.69
CA LEU A 51 14.79 -28.75 19.69
C LEU A 51 15.39 -28.07 18.45
N GLY A 52 14.57 -27.67 17.46
CA GLY A 52 15.01 -27.00 16.24
C GLY A 52 15.34 -27.94 15.07
N ASN A 53 15.16 -29.25 15.23
CA ASN A 53 15.44 -30.26 14.21
C ASN A 53 14.24 -30.45 13.27
N GLY A 54 13.91 -29.41 12.49
CA GLY A 54 12.68 -29.31 11.69
C GLY A 54 12.46 -30.44 10.68
N GLU A 55 13.46 -30.77 9.85
CA GLU A 55 13.32 -31.84 8.85
C GLU A 55 13.15 -33.21 9.50
N ARG A 56 13.87 -33.47 10.60
CA ARG A 56 13.72 -34.71 11.36
C ARG A 56 12.32 -34.83 11.97
N ALA A 57 11.76 -33.74 12.47
CA ALA A 57 10.39 -33.70 12.94
C ALA A 57 9.39 -34.05 11.84
N ILE A 58 9.55 -33.49 10.64
CA ILE A 58 8.70 -33.78 9.48
C ILE A 58 8.74 -35.27 9.15
N GLU A 59 9.94 -35.86 9.04
CA GLU A 59 10.11 -37.29 8.74
C GLU A 59 9.38 -38.19 9.75
N LEU A 60 9.59 -37.94 11.05
CA LEU A 60 9.03 -38.75 12.12
C LEU A 60 7.50 -38.64 12.19
N ILE A 61 6.96 -37.43 12.07
CA ILE A 61 5.50 -37.21 12.10
C ILE A 61 4.85 -37.75 10.82
N ALA A 62 5.49 -37.66 9.65
CA ALA A 62 5.00 -38.24 8.41
C ALA A 62 4.93 -39.78 8.48
N GLN A 63 5.94 -40.42 9.08
CA GLN A 63 5.90 -41.87 9.34
C GLN A 63 4.77 -42.23 10.30
N ALA A 64 4.60 -41.46 11.38
CA ALA A 64 3.48 -41.65 12.30
C ALA A 64 2.12 -41.52 11.60
N ALA A 65 1.96 -40.55 10.69
CA ALA A 65 0.72 -40.34 9.93
C ALA A 65 0.37 -41.53 9.03
N GLY A 66 1.39 -42.20 8.47
CA GLY A 66 1.19 -43.43 7.68
C GLY A 66 0.79 -44.65 8.52
N ILE A 67 1.17 -44.69 9.80
CA ILE A 67 0.86 -45.79 10.72
C ILE A 67 -0.48 -45.58 11.44
N LEU A 68 -0.79 -44.33 11.77
CA LEU A 68 -1.98 -43.92 12.51
C LEU A 68 -2.84 -42.94 11.68
N PRO A 69 -3.41 -43.37 10.54
CA PRO A 69 -4.11 -42.47 9.61
C PRO A 69 -5.43 -41.91 10.15
N HIS A 70 -5.95 -42.46 11.25
CA HIS A 70 -7.21 -42.07 11.87
C HIS A 70 -7.04 -41.08 13.04
N VAL A 71 -5.80 -40.71 13.39
CA VAL A 71 -5.52 -39.75 14.47
C VAL A 71 -5.33 -38.37 13.85
N ALA A 72 -6.34 -37.50 13.96
CA ALA A 72 -6.37 -36.21 13.28
C ALA A 72 -5.33 -35.19 13.78
N GLU A 73 -4.82 -35.36 15.00
CA GLU A 73 -3.76 -34.52 15.57
C GLU A 73 -2.41 -34.71 14.87
N ILE A 74 -2.14 -35.89 14.30
CA ILE A 74 -0.87 -36.17 13.62
C ILE A 74 -0.73 -35.33 12.34
N PRO A 75 -1.67 -35.35 11.38
CA PRO A 75 -1.58 -34.47 10.21
C PRO A 75 -1.65 -32.98 10.58
N ALA A 76 -2.35 -32.57 11.65
CA ALA A 76 -2.28 -31.18 12.13
C ALA A 76 -0.87 -30.81 12.61
N ASN A 77 -0.22 -31.68 13.39
CA ASN A 77 1.14 -31.46 13.85
C ASN A 77 2.17 -31.51 12.72
N LEU A 78 1.94 -32.35 11.70
CA LEU A 78 2.74 -32.37 10.48
C LEU A 78 2.61 -31.03 9.74
N GLY A 79 1.40 -30.49 9.64
CA GLY A 79 1.17 -29.16 9.07
C GLY A 79 1.90 -28.05 9.84
N ASN A 80 1.93 -28.12 11.17
CA ASN A 80 2.69 -27.19 12.00
C ASN A 80 4.20 -27.30 11.75
N ALA A 81 4.73 -28.51 11.53
CA ALA A 81 6.13 -28.74 11.19
C ALA A 81 6.46 -28.18 9.79
N TYR A 82 5.62 -28.44 8.78
CA TYR A 82 5.77 -27.86 7.46
C TYR A 82 5.73 -26.33 7.49
N ARG A 83 4.79 -25.73 8.23
CA ARG A 83 4.70 -24.27 8.39
C ARG A 83 5.98 -23.68 8.98
N ALA A 84 6.54 -24.31 10.02
CA ALA A 84 7.79 -23.87 10.62
C ALA A 84 8.99 -23.97 9.66
N ALA A 85 8.95 -24.91 8.71
CA ALA A 85 9.95 -25.05 7.65
C ALA A 85 9.68 -24.16 6.41
N GLY A 86 8.64 -23.32 6.42
CA GLY A 86 8.25 -22.50 5.27
C GLY A 86 7.59 -23.26 4.11
N ARG A 87 7.21 -24.53 4.33
CA ARG A 87 6.57 -25.43 3.37
C ARG A 87 5.05 -25.25 3.40
N ILE A 88 4.60 -24.11 2.88
CA ILE A 88 3.25 -23.59 3.11
C ILE A 88 2.16 -24.47 2.45
N ASP A 89 2.38 -24.95 1.22
CA ASP A 89 1.39 -25.77 0.51
C ASP A 89 1.22 -27.15 1.17
N GLU A 90 2.32 -27.75 1.61
CA GLU A 90 2.25 -29.00 2.37
C GLU A 90 1.59 -28.82 3.73
N ALA A 91 1.79 -27.67 4.39
CA ALA A 91 1.09 -27.33 5.62
C ALA A 91 -0.43 -27.26 5.40
N ALA A 92 -0.87 -26.54 4.37
CA ALA A 92 -2.29 -26.43 4.01
C ALA A 92 -2.91 -27.79 3.65
N ALA A 93 -2.20 -28.64 2.90
CA ALA A 93 -2.63 -29.99 2.60
C ALA A 93 -2.74 -30.88 3.86
N ALA A 94 -1.80 -30.75 4.79
CA ALA A 94 -1.81 -31.49 6.04
C ALA A 94 -2.98 -31.08 6.96
N TYR A 95 -3.31 -29.78 7.06
CA TYR A 95 -4.48 -29.33 7.80
C TYR A 95 -5.80 -29.80 7.17
N ARG A 96 -5.92 -29.77 5.84
CA ARG A 96 -7.09 -30.35 5.14
C ARG A 96 -7.27 -31.83 5.43
N ARG A 97 -6.17 -32.60 5.50
CA ARG A 97 -6.22 -34.01 5.92
C ARG A 97 -6.69 -34.17 7.37
N SER A 98 -6.20 -33.34 8.30
CA SER A 98 -6.66 -33.35 9.69
C SER A 98 -8.17 -33.12 9.79
N ILE A 99 -8.69 -32.13 9.06
CA ILE A 99 -10.13 -31.83 8.98
C ILE A 99 -10.92 -32.99 8.36
N ALA A 100 -10.39 -33.64 7.33
CA ALA A 100 -11.06 -34.77 6.68
C ALA A 100 -11.12 -36.01 7.60
N VAL A 101 -10.09 -36.25 8.42
CA VAL A 101 -10.07 -37.34 9.40
C VAL A 101 -11.06 -37.07 10.53
N GLN A 102 -11.08 -35.84 11.05
CA GLN A 102 -11.97 -35.45 12.15
C GLN A 102 -12.54 -34.02 11.97
N PRO A 103 -13.75 -33.88 11.41
CA PRO A 103 -14.38 -32.58 11.12
C PRO A 103 -14.87 -31.77 12.32
N ASP A 104 -14.82 -32.33 13.54
CA ASP A 104 -15.13 -31.64 14.79
C ASP A 104 -13.87 -31.25 15.59
N LEU A 105 -12.68 -31.60 15.11
CA LEU A 105 -11.42 -31.17 15.72
C LEU A 105 -11.10 -29.72 15.33
N SER A 106 -11.18 -28.81 16.31
CA SER A 106 -10.94 -27.38 16.09
C SER A 106 -9.52 -27.05 15.62
N GLY A 107 -8.51 -27.83 16.03
CA GLY A 107 -7.10 -27.56 15.74
C GLY A 107 -6.77 -27.54 14.24
N GLY A 108 -7.40 -28.41 13.44
CA GLY A 108 -7.21 -28.41 11.99
C GLY A 108 -7.70 -27.12 11.33
N TYR A 109 -8.92 -26.70 11.67
CA TYR A 109 -9.51 -25.44 11.20
C TYR A 109 -8.75 -24.21 11.67
N TYR A 110 -8.36 -24.16 12.95
CA TYR A 110 -7.61 -23.03 13.50
C TYR A 110 -6.27 -22.84 12.78
N ASN A 111 -5.48 -23.91 12.66
CA ASN A 111 -4.16 -23.82 12.05
C ASN A 111 -4.24 -23.51 10.55
N GLN A 112 -5.26 -24.03 9.84
CA GLN A 112 -5.52 -23.63 8.45
C GLN A 112 -5.88 -22.14 8.36
N GLY A 113 -6.80 -21.67 9.20
CA GLY A 113 -7.23 -20.28 9.22
C GLY A 113 -6.08 -19.31 9.45
N VAL A 114 -5.27 -19.54 10.49
CA VAL A 114 -4.09 -18.71 10.80
C VAL A 114 -3.05 -18.76 9.68
N LEU A 115 -2.81 -19.93 9.06
CA LEU A 115 -1.89 -20.05 7.94
C LEU A 115 -2.34 -19.19 6.75
N LEU A 116 -3.63 -19.29 6.38
CA LEU A 116 -4.22 -18.56 5.25
C LEU A 116 -4.26 -17.04 5.51
N CYS A 117 -4.55 -16.60 6.74
CA CYS A 117 -4.43 -15.19 7.14
C CYS A 117 -3.00 -14.65 6.93
N GLY A 118 -1.98 -15.48 7.12
CA GLY A 118 -0.58 -15.13 6.91
C GLY A 118 -0.15 -15.09 5.45
N GLN A 119 -0.80 -15.86 4.56
CA GLN A 119 -0.51 -15.84 3.11
C GLN A 119 -1.01 -14.57 2.42
N GLY A 120 -2.16 -14.05 2.85
CA GLY A 120 -2.79 -12.88 2.23
C GLY A 120 -3.48 -13.16 0.89
N GLY A 121 -4.14 -12.14 0.33
CA GLY A 121 -4.92 -12.23 -0.90
C GLY A 121 -6.42 -12.54 -0.67
N PRO A 122 -7.33 -12.11 -1.57
CA PRO A 122 -8.78 -12.17 -1.32
C PRO A 122 -9.32 -13.58 -1.08
N ARG A 123 -8.88 -14.57 -1.88
CA ARG A 123 -9.33 -15.95 -1.76
C ARG A 123 -8.87 -16.61 -0.46
N ALA A 124 -7.58 -16.48 -0.13
CA ALA A 124 -7.04 -17.02 1.11
C ALA A 124 -7.72 -16.39 2.33
N GLN A 125 -8.03 -15.09 2.29
CA GLN A 125 -8.79 -14.40 3.33
C GLN A 125 -10.21 -14.98 3.52
N ALA A 126 -10.94 -15.24 2.44
CA ALA A 126 -12.27 -15.82 2.53
C ALA A 126 -12.24 -17.23 3.15
N GLU A 127 -11.33 -18.08 2.69
CA GLU A 127 -11.13 -19.43 3.24
C GLU A 127 -10.66 -19.37 4.72
N ALA A 128 -9.81 -18.41 5.07
CA ALA A 128 -9.35 -18.20 6.45
C ALA A 128 -10.52 -17.84 7.38
N ILE A 129 -11.39 -16.91 6.97
CA ILE A 129 -12.58 -16.51 7.73
C ILE A 129 -13.51 -17.71 7.94
N VAL A 130 -13.72 -18.54 6.91
CA VAL A 130 -14.56 -19.75 7.02
C VAL A 130 -13.97 -20.72 8.04
N ALA A 131 -12.66 -21.00 7.96
CA ALA A 131 -11.98 -21.89 8.87
C ALA A 131 -12.01 -21.37 10.33
N LEU A 132 -11.71 -20.09 10.54
CA LEU A 132 -11.73 -19.46 11.88
C LEU A 132 -13.15 -19.37 12.46
N ARG A 133 -14.17 -19.10 11.65
CA ARG A 133 -15.58 -19.17 12.09
C ARG A 133 -15.96 -20.57 12.53
N ARG A 134 -15.51 -21.61 11.81
CA ARG A 134 -15.71 -23.00 12.22
C ARG A 134 -15.03 -23.29 13.56
N THR A 135 -13.81 -22.80 13.76
CA THR A 135 -13.11 -22.88 15.05
C THR A 135 -13.90 -22.19 16.17
N CYS A 136 -14.42 -20.98 15.95
CA CYS A 136 -15.26 -20.28 16.93
C CYS A 136 -16.51 -21.08 17.33
N ILE A 137 -17.12 -21.83 16.41
CA ILE A 137 -18.27 -22.70 16.72
C ILE A 137 -17.84 -23.87 17.63
N LEU A 138 -16.67 -24.46 17.36
CA LEU A 138 -16.16 -25.62 18.10
C LEU A 138 -15.59 -25.24 19.47
N VAL A 139 -15.02 -24.03 19.62
CA VAL A 139 -14.42 -23.52 20.86
C VAL A 139 -14.84 -22.06 21.13
N PRO A 140 -16.13 -21.82 21.50
CA PRO A 140 -16.70 -20.47 21.58
C PRO A 140 -16.10 -19.57 22.68
N ASP A 141 -15.45 -20.16 23.68
CA ASP A 141 -14.87 -19.43 24.82
C ASP A 141 -13.35 -19.25 24.71
N ASN A 142 -12.75 -19.53 23.55
CA ASN A 142 -11.33 -19.29 23.31
C ASN A 142 -11.08 -17.85 22.81
N PRO A 143 -10.43 -16.97 23.60
CA PRO A 143 -10.17 -15.58 23.21
C PRO A 143 -9.22 -15.43 22.01
N ASP A 144 -8.26 -16.34 21.85
CA ASP A 144 -7.29 -16.30 20.74
C ASP A 144 -7.99 -16.50 19.40
N VAL A 145 -8.98 -17.40 19.35
CA VAL A 145 -9.76 -17.66 18.12
C VAL A 145 -10.58 -16.44 17.70
N HIS A 146 -11.23 -15.76 18.66
CA HIS A 146 -11.97 -14.53 18.37
C HIS A 146 -11.05 -13.40 17.91
N HIS A 147 -9.84 -13.31 18.46
CA HIS A 147 -8.83 -12.34 18.05
C HIS A 147 -8.33 -12.60 16.62
N ASP A 148 -7.98 -13.84 16.30
CA ASP A 148 -7.50 -14.20 14.96
C ASP A 148 -8.60 -14.06 13.90
N LEU A 149 -9.86 -14.40 14.24
CA LEU A 149 -11.00 -14.13 13.37
C LEU A 149 -11.20 -12.63 13.13
N ALA A 150 -11.03 -11.80 14.17
CA ALA A 150 -11.09 -10.34 14.04
C ALA A 150 -9.97 -9.79 13.15
N ILE A 151 -8.75 -10.32 13.25
CA ILE A 151 -7.64 -9.99 12.35
C ILE A 151 -8.00 -10.35 10.91
N ALA A 152 -8.55 -11.54 10.66
CA ALA A 152 -8.98 -11.96 9.33
C ALA A 152 -10.04 -11.01 8.74
N HIS A 153 -11.04 -10.63 9.54
CA HIS A 153 -12.05 -9.64 9.13
C HIS A 153 -11.43 -8.27 8.81
N LYS A 154 -10.49 -7.80 9.63
CA LYS A 154 -9.78 -6.53 9.39
C LYS A 154 -8.99 -6.58 8.07
N GLN A 155 -8.25 -7.66 7.82
CA GLN A 155 -7.51 -7.84 6.56
C GLN A 155 -8.44 -7.87 5.33
N ALA A 156 -9.67 -8.37 5.49
CA ALA A 156 -10.73 -8.34 4.50
C ALA A 156 -11.53 -7.02 4.48
N VAL A 157 -11.07 -5.97 5.18
CA VAL A 157 -11.70 -4.64 5.28
C VAL A 157 -13.13 -4.68 5.86
N ARG A 158 -13.49 -5.76 6.56
CA ARG A 158 -14.75 -5.94 7.29
C ARG A 158 -14.61 -5.41 8.72
N LEU A 159 -14.42 -4.10 8.84
CA LEU A 159 -14.02 -3.44 10.08
C LEU A 159 -15.05 -3.61 11.23
N ASP A 160 -16.35 -3.60 10.93
CA ASP A 160 -17.40 -3.81 11.93
C ASP A 160 -17.29 -5.19 12.60
N GLU A 161 -17.13 -6.24 11.79
CA GLU A 161 -16.95 -7.62 12.26
C GLU A 161 -15.65 -7.77 13.06
N ALA A 162 -14.57 -7.10 12.63
CA ALA A 162 -13.31 -7.07 13.35
C ALA A 162 -13.46 -6.44 14.75
N ILE A 163 -14.17 -5.30 14.86
CA ILE A 163 -14.41 -4.62 16.14
C ILE A 163 -15.23 -5.50 17.09
N VAL A 164 -16.27 -6.18 16.58
CA VAL A 164 -17.10 -7.11 17.37
C VAL A 164 -16.29 -8.31 17.86
N GLY A 165 -15.55 -8.97 16.96
CA GLY A 165 -14.70 -10.12 17.33
C GLY A 165 -13.66 -9.74 18.37
N GLN A 166 -13.04 -8.56 18.22
CA GLN A 166 -12.02 -8.11 19.15
C GLN A 166 -12.60 -7.81 20.55
N ARG A 167 -13.79 -7.21 20.62
CA ARG A 167 -14.53 -7.02 21.88
C ARG A 167 -14.88 -8.35 22.54
N ARG A 168 -15.24 -9.38 21.76
CA ARG A 168 -15.51 -10.71 22.31
C ARG A 168 -14.26 -11.36 22.91
N ALA A 169 -13.12 -11.28 22.20
CA ALA A 169 -11.84 -11.74 22.74
C ALA A 169 -11.48 -11.03 24.06
N LEU A 170 -11.71 -9.72 24.14
CA LEU A 170 -11.43 -8.90 25.32
C LEU A 170 -12.41 -9.13 26.49
N ALA A 171 -13.65 -9.52 26.19
CA ALA A 171 -14.61 -9.94 27.22
C ALA A 171 -14.20 -11.27 27.88
N LEU A 172 -13.60 -12.19 27.10
CA LEU A 172 -13.06 -13.46 27.58
C LEU A 172 -11.70 -13.29 28.28
N ARG A 173 -10.85 -12.38 27.80
CA ARG A 173 -9.53 -12.07 28.38
C ARG A 173 -9.27 -10.56 28.39
N PRO A 174 -9.61 -9.84 29.49
CA PRO A 174 -9.44 -8.39 29.57
C PRO A 174 -8.01 -7.86 29.60
N ASP A 175 -7.04 -8.69 29.97
CA ASP A 175 -5.59 -8.43 30.02
C ASP A 175 -4.86 -8.87 28.73
N PHE A 176 -5.59 -8.98 27.62
CA PHE A 176 -5.02 -9.32 26.33
C PHE A 176 -4.50 -8.07 25.60
N ALA A 177 -3.23 -7.70 25.82
CA ALA A 177 -2.65 -6.47 25.24
C ALA A 177 -2.74 -6.41 23.71
N ALA A 178 -2.35 -7.47 23.00
CA ALA A 178 -2.41 -7.53 21.54
C ALA A 178 -3.83 -7.32 21.00
N ALA A 179 -4.84 -7.85 21.69
CA ALA A 179 -6.24 -7.63 21.38
C ALA A 179 -6.67 -6.16 21.52
N TRP A 180 -6.24 -5.47 22.58
CA TRP A 180 -6.51 -4.03 22.74
C TRP A 180 -5.84 -3.20 21.64
N MET A 181 -4.60 -3.51 21.28
CA MET A 181 -3.89 -2.86 20.17
C MET A 181 -4.63 -3.05 18.84
N THR A 182 -5.01 -4.28 18.51
CA THR A 182 -5.75 -4.58 17.27
C THR A 182 -7.13 -3.92 17.25
N LEU A 183 -7.80 -3.79 18.41
CA LEU A 183 -9.04 -3.03 18.56
C LEU A 183 -8.81 -1.55 18.20
N GLY A 184 -7.73 -0.96 18.74
CA GLY A 184 -7.32 0.42 18.44
C GLY A 184 -7.05 0.62 16.95
N ASN A 185 -6.32 -0.31 16.32
CA ASN A 185 -6.04 -0.26 14.88
C ASN A 185 -7.34 -0.32 14.05
N ALA A 186 -8.24 -1.25 14.36
CA ALA A 186 -9.52 -1.38 13.66
C ALA A 186 -10.41 -0.14 13.85
N LEU A 187 -10.45 0.45 15.05
CA LEU A 187 -11.21 1.68 15.33
C LEU A 187 -10.61 2.90 14.63
N THR A 188 -9.29 2.96 14.53
CA THR A 188 -8.59 4.03 13.78
C THR A 188 -8.95 3.97 12.31
N GLU A 189 -8.90 2.78 11.69
CA GLU A 189 -9.30 2.58 10.29
C GLU A 189 -10.79 2.82 10.06
N PHE A 190 -11.61 2.54 11.06
CA PHE A 190 -13.05 2.82 11.06
C PHE A 190 -13.36 4.32 11.21
N GLY A 191 -12.44 5.10 11.80
CA GLY A 191 -12.61 6.53 12.07
C GLY A 191 -13.12 6.89 13.47
N ASP A 192 -13.28 5.91 14.38
CA ASP A 192 -13.71 6.12 15.77
C ASP A 192 -12.49 6.45 16.65
N ILE A 193 -12.01 7.68 16.52
CA ILE A 193 -10.76 8.17 17.14
C ILE A 193 -10.80 8.07 18.67
N ASP A 194 -11.90 8.47 19.32
CA ASP A 194 -11.98 8.47 20.78
C ASP A 194 -11.89 7.06 21.36
N ARG A 195 -12.59 6.09 20.75
CA ARG A 195 -12.50 4.70 21.19
C ARG A 195 -11.16 4.07 20.82
N ALA A 196 -10.54 4.47 19.71
CA ALA A 196 -9.18 4.04 19.38
C ALA A 196 -8.17 4.49 20.46
N LEU A 197 -8.21 5.76 20.86
CA LEU A 197 -7.36 6.30 21.93
C LEU A 197 -7.53 5.52 23.25
N ALA A 198 -8.78 5.23 23.64
CA ALA A 198 -9.07 4.44 24.83
C ALA A 198 -8.53 3.00 24.76
N ALA A 199 -8.61 2.37 23.59
CA ALA A 199 -8.11 1.02 23.37
C ALA A 199 -6.57 0.95 23.48
N TYR A 200 -5.84 1.87 22.84
CA TYR A 200 -4.38 1.93 22.97
C TYR A 200 -3.94 2.24 24.40
N ALA A 201 -4.59 3.19 25.08
CA ALA A 201 -4.32 3.47 26.49
C ALA A 201 -4.59 2.25 27.39
N ARG A 202 -5.54 1.38 27.02
CA ARG A 202 -5.75 0.11 27.74
C ARG A 202 -4.66 -0.91 27.43
N SER A 203 -4.22 -1.02 26.18
CA SER A 203 -3.09 -1.86 25.77
C SER A 203 -1.82 -1.51 26.56
N LEU A 204 -1.47 -0.21 26.62
CA LEU A 204 -0.27 0.27 27.35
C LEU A 204 -0.37 0.10 28.87
N ARG A 205 -1.57 0.10 29.44
CA ARG A 205 -1.77 -0.24 30.87
C ARG A 205 -1.51 -1.71 31.17
N VAL A 206 -1.73 -2.60 30.21
CA VAL A 206 -1.42 -4.03 30.34
C VAL A 206 0.07 -4.27 30.07
N GLN A 207 0.60 -3.68 29.01
CA GLN A 207 2.00 -3.81 28.59
C GLN A 207 2.56 -2.46 28.13
N TRP A 208 3.26 -1.78 29.04
CA TRP A 208 3.82 -0.45 28.80
C TRP A 208 4.98 -0.45 27.79
N SER A 209 5.85 -1.46 27.83
CA SER A 209 7.10 -1.50 27.07
C SER A 209 6.95 -1.71 25.55
N SER A 210 5.73 -1.69 25.00
CA SER A 210 5.50 -1.94 23.59
C SER A 210 5.70 -0.68 22.75
N GLY A 211 6.83 -0.61 22.03
CA GLY A 211 7.13 0.48 21.10
C GLY A 211 6.09 0.64 19.99
N ASP A 212 5.59 -0.46 19.42
CA ASP A 212 4.55 -0.44 18.38
C ASP A 212 3.23 0.17 18.85
N VAL A 213 2.82 -0.15 20.09
CA VAL A 213 1.59 0.42 20.66
C VAL A 213 1.78 1.92 20.91
N HIS A 214 2.93 2.34 21.43
CA HIS A 214 3.27 3.75 21.60
C HIS A 214 3.26 4.51 20.27
N TYR A 215 3.85 3.93 19.22
CA TYR A 215 3.84 4.50 17.87
C TYR A 215 2.42 4.67 17.32
N ASN A 216 1.61 3.61 17.36
CA ASN A 216 0.24 3.64 16.87
C ASN A 216 -0.63 4.60 17.68
N TYR A 217 -0.45 4.66 19.00
CA TYR A 217 -1.15 5.62 19.84
C TYR A 217 -0.73 7.05 19.52
N GLY A 218 0.56 7.29 19.31
CA GLY A 218 1.12 8.55 18.83
C GLY A 218 0.50 9.00 17.50
N ASN A 219 0.33 8.09 16.53
CA ASN A 219 -0.33 8.37 15.25
C ASN A 219 -1.78 8.84 15.44
N VAL A 220 -2.55 8.20 16.33
CA VAL A 220 -3.94 8.60 16.59
C VAL A 220 -4.02 9.90 17.37
N LEU A 221 -3.12 10.13 18.34
CA LEU A 221 -3.01 11.40 19.04
C LEU A 221 -2.64 12.53 18.07
N TYR A 222 -1.74 12.28 17.13
CA TYR A 222 -1.38 13.20 16.07
C TYR A 222 -2.59 13.52 15.16
N ALA A 223 -3.37 12.51 14.75
CA ALA A 223 -4.57 12.72 13.94
C ALA A 223 -5.68 13.50 14.70
N ALA A 224 -5.83 13.25 16.00
CA ALA A 224 -6.63 14.06 16.92
C ALA A 224 -6.02 15.46 17.18
N GLY A 225 -4.76 15.64 16.75
CA GLY A 225 -3.84 16.75 16.93
C GLY A 225 -3.62 17.15 18.39
N ARG A 226 -3.54 16.16 19.27
CA ARG A 226 -2.95 16.24 20.61
C ARG A 226 -1.43 16.11 20.47
N LEU A 227 -0.82 17.11 19.83
CA LEU A 227 0.56 17.07 19.33
C LEU A 227 1.60 16.79 20.44
N GLU A 228 1.53 17.49 21.57
CA GLU A 228 2.47 17.27 22.68
C GLU A 228 2.40 15.84 23.24
N ALA A 229 1.19 15.27 23.37
CA ALA A 229 1.02 13.89 23.79
C ALA A 229 1.54 12.90 22.73
N ALA A 230 1.38 13.22 21.44
CA ALA A 230 1.93 12.42 20.36
C ALA A 230 3.47 12.39 20.41
N ALA A 231 4.14 13.54 20.62
CA ALA A 231 5.60 13.60 20.78
C ALA A 231 6.10 12.70 21.90
N VAL A 232 5.45 12.74 23.08
CA VAL A 232 5.80 11.87 24.22
C VAL A 232 5.72 10.39 23.84
N HIS A 233 4.66 9.98 23.14
CA HIS A 233 4.51 8.57 22.76
C HIS A 233 5.44 8.16 21.61
N TYR A 234 5.77 9.04 20.66
CA TYR A 234 6.83 8.74 19.70
C TYR A 234 8.17 8.60 20.39
N ARG A 235 8.49 9.45 21.38
CA ARG A 235 9.72 9.31 22.19
C ARG A 235 9.80 7.95 22.87
N HIS A 236 8.72 7.49 23.50
CA HIS A 236 8.67 6.15 24.08
C HIS A 236 8.81 5.03 23.03
N ALA A 237 8.27 5.21 21.82
CA ALA A 237 8.47 4.25 20.74
C ALA A 237 9.95 4.19 20.30
N ILE A 238 10.63 5.33 20.22
CA ILE A 238 12.07 5.43 19.92
C ILE A 238 12.89 4.74 21.00
N ASP A 239 12.61 5.02 22.28
CA ASP A 239 13.28 4.39 23.41
C ASP A 239 13.05 2.86 23.44
N GLY A 240 11.90 2.41 22.95
CA GLY A 240 11.56 1.00 22.72
C GLY A 240 12.21 0.36 21.48
N GLY A 241 13.07 1.09 20.76
CA GLY A 241 13.81 0.59 19.60
C GLY A 241 13.17 0.84 18.24
N LEU A 242 12.03 1.56 18.18
CA LEU A 242 11.35 1.84 16.91
C LEU A 242 11.86 3.15 16.29
N ALA A 243 13.02 3.09 15.64
CA ALA A 243 13.66 4.25 15.00
C ALA A 243 12.78 4.96 13.95
N ALA A 244 11.85 4.24 13.30
CA ALA A 244 10.87 4.82 12.36
C ALA A 244 9.94 5.87 13.01
N ALA A 245 9.88 5.94 14.34
CA ALA A 245 9.14 6.97 15.06
C ALA A 245 9.81 8.37 15.00
N LEU A 246 11.12 8.46 14.68
CA LEU A 246 11.84 9.74 14.63
C LEU A 246 11.28 10.73 13.60
N VAL A 247 10.88 10.25 12.43
CA VAL A 247 10.26 11.11 11.40
C VAL A 247 8.85 11.56 11.80
N ARG A 248 8.12 10.75 12.57
CA ARG A 248 6.80 11.11 13.11
C ARG A 248 6.92 12.14 14.23
N GLU A 249 7.92 12.00 15.09
CA GLU A 249 8.25 12.99 16.10
C GLU A 249 8.68 14.32 15.46
N ALA A 250 9.51 14.27 14.41
CA ALA A 250 9.87 15.47 13.65
C ALA A 250 8.65 16.16 13.03
N ALA A 251 7.69 15.41 12.48
CA ALA A 251 6.45 15.96 11.95
C ALA A 251 5.64 16.71 13.03
N VAL A 252 5.55 16.15 14.25
CA VAL A 252 4.94 16.83 15.40
C VAL A 252 5.63 18.16 15.67
N PHE A 253 6.96 18.18 15.72
CA PHE A 253 7.70 19.39 16.03
C PHE A 253 7.58 20.46 14.94
N ILE A 254 7.52 20.06 13.65
CA ILE A 254 7.24 20.99 12.55
C ILE A 254 5.88 21.66 12.75
N ASP A 255 4.84 20.90 13.09
CA ASP A 255 3.50 21.44 13.29
C ASP A 255 3.39 22.34 14.54
N LEU A 256 4.25 22.09 15.53
CA LEU A 256 4.39 22.95 16.72
C LEU A 256 5.27 24.18 16.46
N GLY A 257 5.89 24.32 15.28
CA GLY A 257 6.84 25.38 14.97
C GLY A 257 8.20 25.24 15.68
N ARG A 258 8.51 24.04 16.18
CA ARG A 258 9.73 23.70 16.94
C ARG A 258 10.81 23.14 16.01
N ASP A 259 11.22 23.96 15.05
CA ASP A 259 12.09 23.57 13.94
C ASP A 259 13.42 22.93 14.35
N ALA A 260 14.04 23.43 15.42
CA ALA A 260 15.32 22.89 15.90
C ALA A 260 15.19 21.43 16.39
N GLU A 261 14.07 21.10 17.04
CA GLU A 261 13.81 19.75 17.55
C GLU A 261 13.37 18.81 16.44
N ALA A 262 12.64 19.34 15.44
CA ALA A 262 12.37 18.62 14.21
C ALA A 262 13.68 18.24 13.50
N GLU A 263 14.58 19.22 13.27
CA GLU A 263 15.87 18.97 12.62
C GLU A 263 16.70 17.94 13.40
N ALA A 264 16.75 18.04 14.73
CA ALA A 264 17.47 17.08 15.58
C ALA A 264 16.91 15.65 15.41
N SER A 265 15.58 15.49 15.40
CA SER A 265 14.93 14.19 15.22
C SER A 265 15.18 13.61 13.83
N LEU A 266 15.15 14.44 12.79
CA LEU A 266 15.46 14.03 11.42
C LEU A 266 16.93 13.61 11.26
N ARG A 267 17.87 14.38 11.82
CA ARG A 267 19.30 14.01 11.80
C ARG A 267 19.58 12.72 12.57
N ALA A 268 18.84 12.48 13.66
CA ALA A 268 18.89 11.21 14.37
C ALA A 268 18.38 10.06 13.49
N ALA A 269 17.29 10.25 12.73
CA ALA A 269 16.76 9.23 11.81
C ALA A 269 17.78 8.83 10.73
N LEU A 270 18.67 9.74 10.32
CA LEU A 270 19.76 9.48 9.38
C LEU A 270 20.96 8.74 9.98
N SER A 271 21.00 8.62 11.32
CA SER A 271 22.19 8.19 12.08
C SER A 271 21.93 6.97 12.97
N VAL A 272 20.85 6.21 12.73
CA VAL A 272 20.52 4.98 13.47
C VAL A 272 20.06 3.85 12.54
N PRO A 273 20.29 2.58 12.88
CA PRO A 273 19.70 1.45 12.15
C PRO A 273 18.17 1.51 12.19
N GLY A 274 17.52 1.24 11.05
CA GLY A 274 16.06 1.20 10.95
C GLY A 274 15.35 2.56 10.94
N GLY A 275 16.10 3.67 10.87
CA GLY A 275 15.53 5.00 10.63
C GLY A 275 14.96 5.11 9.21
N ASP A 276 13.87 5.88 9.07
CA ASP A 276 13.27 6.19 7.76
C ASP A 276 14.07 7.30 7.06
N VAL A 277 15.18 6.90 6.44
CA VAL A 277 16.14 7.81 5.81
C VAL A 277 15.56 8.60 4.64
N PRO A 278 14.82 8.01 3.68
CA PRO A 278 14.23 8.78 2.58
C PRO A 278 13.30 9.90 3.08
N THR A 279 12.36 9.57 3.98
CA THR A 279 11.45 10.57 4.54
C THR A 279 12.21 11.65 5.32
N ALA A 280 13.28 11.27 6.04
CA ALA A 280 14.09 12.22 6.78
C ALA A 280 14.83 13.22 5.87
N ILE A 281 15.40 12.76 4.75
CA ILE A 281 16.03 13.61 3.73
C ILE A 281 15.01 14.61 3.15
N ASP A 282 13.84 14.10 2.77
CA ASP A 282 12.74 14.87 2.19
C ASP A 282 12.24 15.98 3.12
N MET A 283 12.06 15.66 4.40
CA MET A 283 11.62 16.62 5.43
C MET A 283 12.72 17.64 5.76
N LEU A 284 14.00 17.23 5.81
CA LEU A 284 15.12 18.15 6.01
C LEU A 284 15.28 19.13 4.84
N ALA A 285 15.12 18.65 3.60
CA ALA A 285 15.17 19.50 2.43
C ALA A 285 14.09 20.58 2.48
N ALA A 286 12.85 20.19 2.78
CA ALA A 286 11.74 21.12 2.97
C ALA A 286 12.01 22.13 4.11
N LEU A 287 12.60 21.67 5.23
CA LEU A 287 12.93 22.52 6.36
C LEU A 287 14.00 23.57 6.00
N PHE A 288 15.09 23.16 5.35
CA PHE A 288 16.14 24.09 4.91
C PHE A 288 15.62 25.11 3.89
N ILE A 289 14.83 24.66 2.90
CA ILE A 289 14.25 25.53 1.88
C ILE A 289 13.33 26.57 2.53
N ARG A 290 12.44 26.14 3.45
CA ARG A 290 11.56 27.05 4.18
C ARG A 290 12.32 28.10 5.00
N GLN A 291 13.48 27.74 5.53
CA GLN A 291 14.33 28.64 6.32
C GLN A 291 15.33 29.45 5.47
N GLY A 292 15.36 29.27 4.15
CA GLY A 292 16.33 29.93 3.27
C GLY A 292 17.77 29.45 3.43
N ARG A 293 18.01 28.31 4.11
CA ARG A 293 19.34 27.73 4.38
C ARG A 293 19.85 26.88 3.21
N LEU A 294 19.78 27.42 1.99
CA LEU A 294 20.01 26.66 0.75
C LEU A 294 21.45 26.16 0.61
N ASP A 295 22.43 26.97 0.99
CA ASP A 295 23.85 26.59 0.88
C ASP A 295 24.23 25.50 1.89
N GLU A 296 23.66 25.57 3.09
CA GLU A 296 23.81 24.50 4.09
C GLU A 296 23.18 23.20 3.61
N ALA A 297 21.97 23.25 3.07
CA ALA A 297 21.32 22.09 2.46
C ALA A 297 22.19 21.48 1.36
N ARG A 298 22.75 22.34 0.48
CA ARG A 298 23.62 21.90 -0.61
C ARG A 298 24.89 21.23 -0.13
N HIS A 299 25.53 21.78 0.90
CA HIS A 299 26.68 21.16 1.53
C HIS A 299 26.32 19.82 2.19
N PHE A 300 25.22 19.77 2.94
CA PHE A 300 24.79 18.58 3.65
C PHE A 300 24.47 17.42 2.70
N PHE A 301 23.59 17.62 1.71
CA PHE A 301 23.17 16.54 0.83
C PHE A 301 24.24 16.08 -0.16
N SER A 302 25.21 16.94 -0.51
CA SER A 302 26.35 16.52 -1.36
C SER A 302 27.35 15.63 -0.60
N THR A 303 27.45 15.81 0.71
CA THR A 303 28.43 15.10 1.56
C THR A 303 27.83 13.97 2.39
N PHE A 304 26.50 13.88 2.49
CA PHE A 304 25.83 12.85 3.29
C PHE A 304 26.24 11.43 2.88
N ARG A 305 26.58 10.62 3.88
CA ARG A 305 26.93 9.21 3.75
C ARG A 305 26.25 8.47 4.89
N HIS A 306 25.40 7.49 4.57
CA HIS A 306 24.63 6.79 5.58
C HIS A 306 25.51 5.74 6.28
N PRO A 307 25.66 5.82 7.62
CA PRO A 307 26.65 5.03 8.36
C PRO A 307 26.32 3.53 8.46
N TYR A 308 25.06 3.12 8.25
CA TYR A 308 24.61 1.73 8.39
C TYR A 308 24.20 1.06 7.07
N SER A 309 24.58 1.64 5.93
CA SER A 309 24.34 1.03 4.61
C SER A 309 25.63 0.77 3.88
N ASN A 310 25.65 -0.31 3.09
CA ASN A 310 26.71 -0.60 2.14
C ASN A 310 26.10 -0.74 0.73
N PRO A 311 26.41 0.14 -0.23
CA PRO A 311 27.33 1.28 -0.10
C PRO A 311 26.77 2.40 0.81
N PRO A 312 27.62 3.25 1.39
CA PRO A 312 27.19 4.40 2.21
C PRO A 312 26.45 5.48 1.40
N THR A 313 26.46 5.36 0.06
CA THR A 313 25.78 6.24 -0.88
C THR A 313 24.46 5.67 -1.39
N ILE A 314 23.87 4.68 -0.70
CA ILE A 314 22.61 4.04 -1.13
C ILE A 314 21.48 5.06 -1.37
N PHE A 315 21.48 6.18 -0.64
CA PHE A 315 20.48 7.26 -0.74
C PHE A 315 20.91 8.44 -1.62
N ALA A 316 21.85 8.23 -2.55
CA ALA A 316 22.34 9.29 -3.42
C ALA A 316 21.24 9.89 -4.30
N ALA A 317 20.23 9.09 -4.68
CA ALA A 317 19.09 9.55 -5.45
C ALA A 317 18.22 10.57 -4.69
N GLU A 318 17.91 10.27 -3.44
CA GLU A 318 17.16 11.14 -2.53
C GLU A 318 17.95 12.43 -2.27
N CYS A 319 19.25 12.33 -1.98
CA CYS A 319 20.10 13.51 -1.79
C CYS A 319 20.20 14.39 -3.05
N LEU A 320 20.34 13.81 -4.24
CA LEU A 320 20.37 14.57 -5.50
C LEU A 320 19.02 15.24 -5.80
N THR A 321 17.91 14.59 -5.44
CA THR A 321 16.58 15.18 -5.56
C THR A 321 16.42 16.37 -4.61
N ALA A 322 16.80 16.21 -3.33
CA ALA A 322 16.81 17.29 -2.35
C ALA A 322 17.70 18.46 -2.78
N LEU A 323 18.88 18.18 -3.34
CA LEU A 323 19.75 19.20 -3.94
C LEU A 323 19.07 19.95 -5.08
N ALA A 324 18.43 19.23 -6.01
CA ALA A 324 17.73 19.84 -7.14
C ALA A 324 16.61 20.80 -6.68
N GLU A 325 15.89 20.45 -5.62
CA GLU A 325 14.86 21.33 -5.04
C GLU A 325 15.42 22.66 -4.54
N THR A 326 16.66 22.70 -4.01
CA THR A 326 17.31 23.97 -3.62
C THR A 326 17.56 24.88 -4.83
N TYR A 327 17.89 24.32 -6.00
CA TYR A 327 18.05 25.09 -7.24
C TYR A 327 16.71 25.57 -7.79
N LEU A 328 15.66 24.74 -7.70
CA LEU A 328 14.30 25.14 -8.09
C LEU A 328 13.76 26.31 -7.25
N ALA A 329 14.09 26.33 -5.95
CA ALA A 329 13.76 27.43 -5.05
C ALA A 329 14.42 28.77 -5.46
N GLU A 330 15.55 28.72 -6.17
CA GLU A 330 16.26 29.90 -6.72
C GLU A 330 15.87 30.22 -8.17
N GLY A 331 14.93 29.49 -8.79
CA GLY A 331 14.60 29.65 -10.21
C GLY A 331 15.60 29.03 -11.18
N ARG A 332 16.55 28.21 -10.69
CA ARG A 332 17.64 27.62 -11.47
C ARG A 332 17.27 26.25 -12.03
N ASP A 333 16.25 26.22 -12.89
CA ASP A 333 15.62 24.98 -13.37
C ASP A 333 16.57 24.10 -14.19
N ALA A 334 17.49 24.70 -14.95
CA ALA A 334 18.49 23.96 -15.73
C ALA A 334 19.49 23.20 -14.85
N ASP A 335 19.92 23.82 -13.74
CA ASP A 335 20.84 23.18 -12.78
C ASP A 335 20.15 22.02 -12.04
N ALA A 336 18.88 22.22 -11.67
CA ALA A 336 18.06 21.16 -11.08
C ALA A 336 17.92 19.96 -12.03
N LEU A 337 17.60 20.19 -13.31
CA LEU A 337 17.48 19.12 -14.31
C LEU A 337 18.80 18.40 -14.58
N ALA A 338 19.92 19.11 -14.58
CA ALA A 338 21.25 18.50 -14.73
C ALA A 338 21.54 17.48 -13.62
N LEU A 339 21.08 17.73 -12.39
CA LEU A 339 21.18 16.77 -11.29
C LEU A 339 20.19 15.61 -11.46
N LEU A 340 18.92 15.91 -11.73
CA LEU A 340 17.85 14.92 -11.81
C LEU A 340 18.03 13.93 -12.97
N ASN A 341 18.71 14.34 -14.04
CA ASN A 341 19.07 13.45 -15.15
C ASN A 341 20.16 12.43 -14.79
N ARG A 342 20.86 12.61 -13.66
CA ARG A 342 21.85 11.66 -13.13
C ARG A 342 21.24 10.68 -12.12
N VAL A 343 19.98 10.86 -11.75
CA VAL A 343 19.30 10.04 -10.75
C VAL A 343 18.62 8.85 -11.44
N ASN A 344 18.89 7.65 -10.93
CA ASN A 344 18.10 6.46 -11.20
C ASN A 344 17.29 6.13 -9.93
N SER A 345 16.01 6.49 -9.91
CA SER A 345 15.14 6.33 -8.74
C SER A 345 13.73 5.95 -9.13
N HIS A 346 13.08 5.17 -8.27
CA HIS A 346 11.64 4.88 -8.35
C HIS A 346 10.82 5.67 -7.32
N GLY A 347 11.46 6.54 -6.54
CA GLY A 347 10.83 7.35 -5.50
C GLY A 347 9.86 8.39 -6.06
N SER A 348 8.71 8.58 -5.40
CA SER A 348 7.67 9.51 -5.85
C SER A 348 8.17 10.94 -6.00
N ARG A 349 8.92 11.43 -5.02
CA ARG A 349 9.40 12.82 -4.97
C ARG A 349 10.27 13.16 -6.17
N TYR A 350 11.16 12.25 -6.57
CA TYR A 350 12.00 12.40 -7.76
C TYR A 350 11.18 12.71 -9.01
N PHE A 351 10.13 11.91 -9.29
CA PHE A 351 9.30 12.10 -10.48
C PHE A 351 8.55 13.44 -10.47
N THR A 352 8.03 13.83 -9.31
CA THR A 352 7.30 15.10 -9.15
C THR A 352 8.23 16.29 -9.37
N VAL A 353 9.38 16.31 -8.69
CA VAL A 353 10.38 17.38 -8.81
C VAL A 353 10.90 17.48 -10.25
N LYS A 354 11.24 16.36 -10.89
CA LYS A 354 11.69 16.33 -12.29
C LYS A 354 10.63 16.86 -13.26
N SER A 355 9.38 16.44 -13.09
CA SER A 355 8.28 16.89 -13.96
C SER A 355 8.02 18.39 -13.82
N VAL A 356 8.00 18.91 -12.59
CA VAL A 356 7.83 20.36 -12.35
C VAL A 356 9.00 21.15 -12.94
N ALA A 357 10.24 20.67 -12.76
CA ALA A 357 11.43 21.30 -13.34
C ALA A 357 11.38 21.32 -14.88
N SER A 358 10.98 20.22 -15.53
CA SER A 358 10.84 20.13 -16.98
C SER A 358 9.74 21.04 -17.53
N LEU A 359 8.60 21.14 -16.83
CA LEU A 359 7.48 22.02 -17.21
C LEU A 359 7.88 23.50 -17.10
N ARG A 360 8.52 23.90 -16.00
CA ARG A 360 9.05 25.27 -15.82
C ARG A 360 10.10 25.60 -16.87
N ARG A 361 11.03 24.68 -17.15
CA ARG A 361 12.05 24.85 -18.20
C ARG A 361 11.44 25.02 -19.59
N THR A 362 10.36 24.30 -19.88
CA THR A 362 9.62 24.41 -21.15
C THR A 362 8.95 25.77 -21.26
N LEU A 363 8.24 26.23 -20.22
CA LEU A 363 7.65 27.58 -20.18
C LEU A 363 8.69 28.68 -20.35
N ALA A 364 9.80 28.60 -19.61
CA ALA A 364 10.89 29.56 -19.73
C ALA A 364 11.47 29.61 -21.14
N GLY A 365 11.55 28.46 -21.83
CA GLY A 365 11.96 28.39 -23.24
C GLY A 365 11.01 29.09 -24.22
N MET A 366 9.75 29.28 -23.83
CA MET A 366 8.75 30.08 -24.55
C MET A 366 8.68 31.54 -24.08
N SER A 367 9.55 31.95 -23.14
CA SER A 367 9.44 33.23 -22.43
C SER A 367 8.11 33.39 -21.66
N LEU A 368 7.60 32.29 -21.11
CA LEU A 368 6.38 32.24 -20.29
C LEU A 368 6.67 31.85 -18.85
N GLU A 369 5.81 32.29 -17.95
CA GLU A 369 5.81 31.91 -16.54
C GLU A 369 4.36 31.66 -16.11
N LEU A 370 4.13 30.58 -15.35
CA LEU A 370 2.82 30.30 -14.79
C LEU A 370 2.61 31.13 -13.51
N LYS A 371 1.74 32.13 -13.58
CA LYS A 371 1.36 32.93 -12.41
C LYS A 371 0.15 32.35 -11.71
N ARG A 372 0.31 32.05 -10.43
CA ARG A 372 -0.79 31.55 -9.58
C ARG A 372 -1.71 32.70 -9.16
N PRO A 373 -3.03 32.47 -9.12
CA PRO A 373 -3.95 33.50 -8.65
C PRO A 373 -3.79 33.76 -7.16
N VAL A 374 -4.07 34.99 -6.75
CA VAL A 374 -4.21 35.36 -5.34
C VAL A 374 -5.47 34.70 -4.79
N ASN A 375 -5.47 34.30 -3.52
CA ASN A 375 -6.66 33.76 -2.87
C ASN A 375 -7.81 34.78 -2.98
N PRO A 376 -8.91 34.45 -3.70
CA PRO A 376 -9.98 35.41 -3.98
C PRO A 376 -10.82 35.75 -2.75
N ALA A 377 -10.71 34.97 -1.67
CA ALA A 377 -11.42 35.20 -0.42
C ALA A 377 -10.56 34.76 0.78
N PRO A 378 -9.58 35.56 1.24
CA PRO A 378 -8.66 35.20 2.32
C PRO A 378 -9.33 34.87 3.66
N GLY A 379 -10.54 35.39 3.90
CA GLY A 379 -11.35 35.08 5.09
C GLY A 379 -12.26 33.85 4.95
N ARG A 380 -12.32 33.22 3.76
CA ARG A 380 -13.06 31.97 3.56
C ARG A 380 -12.24 30.82 4.09
N ARG A 381 -12.90 29.92 4.82
CA ARG A 381 -12.31 28.67 5.31
C ARG A 381 -11.72 27.87 4.15
N ARG A 382 -10.56 27.29 4.39
CA ARG A 382 -9.76 26.66 3.34
C ARG A 382 -9.38 25.23 3.68
N VAL A 383 -9.05 24.47 2.65
CA VAL A 383 -8.40 23.17 2.76
C VAL A 383 -7.26 23.09 1.75
N GLY A 384 -6.25 22.29 2.07
CA GLY A 384 -5.16 22.00 1.16
C GLY A 384 -4.78 20.53 1.18
N SER A 385 -3.80 20.18 0.35
CA SER A 385 -3.06 18.94 0.46
C SER A 385 -1.60 19.21 0.12
N SER A 386 -0.73 19.23 1.13
CA SER A 386 0.71 19.38 0.96
C SER A 386 1.36 18.13 0.35
N SER A 387 0.68 16.98 0.39
CA SER A 387 1.10 15.73 -0.25
C SER A 387 1.05 15.76 -1.78
N LEU A 388 0.26 16.65 -2.40
CA LEU A 388 0.17 16.80 -3.86
C LEU A 388 1.52 17.00 -4.57
N ALA A 389 2.52 17.53 -3.86
CA ALA A 389 3.86 17.80 -4.38
C ALA A 389 4.92 16.79 -3.93
N THR A 390 4.61 15.91 -2.97
CA THR A 390 5.62 15.14 -2.24
C THR A 390 5.36 13.64 -2.24
N HIS A 391 4.10 13.20 -2.38
CA HIS A 391 3.72 11.80 -2.27
C HIS A 391 3.03 11.28 -3.54
N GLY A 392 3.45 10.11 -4.02
CA GLY A 392 2.92 9.54 -5.26
C GLY A 392 3.44 10.22 -6.54
N ARG A 393 3.15 9.58 -7.68
CA ARG A 393 3.45 10.11 -9.03
C ARG A 393 2.23 10.82 -9.62
N PHE A 394 2.38 11.42 -10.81
CA PHE A 394 1.36 12.20 -11.53
C PHE A 394 -0.10 11.79 -11.25
N ALA A 395 -0.49 10.55 -11.54
CA ALA A 395 -1.87 10.11 -11.37
C ALA A 395 -2.35 10.08 -9.91
N HIS A 396 -1.48 9.71 -8.97
CA HIS A 396 -1.80 9.75 -7.54
C HIS A 396 -2.05 11.18 -7.07
N ASN A 397 -1.24 12.14 -7.54
CA ASN A 397 -1.46 13.56 -7.21
C ASN A 397 -2.79 14.06 -7.78
N VAL A 398 -3.13 13.67 -9.01
CA VAL A 398 -4.43 14.05 -9.61
C VAL A 398 -5.59 13.41 -8.84
N PHE A 399 -5.49 12.15 -8.43
CA PHE A 399 -6.52 11.50 -7.63
C PHE A 399 -6.70 12.15 -6.26
N GLU A 400 -5.62 12.47 -5.57
CA GLU A 400 -5.70 13.21 -4.30
C GLU A 400 -6.34 14.59 -4.51
N TYR A 401 -5.95 15.30 -5.57
CA TYR A 401 -6.54 16.59 -5.92
C TYR A 401 -8.04 16.48 -6.20
N MET A 402 -8.50 15.45 -6.92
CA MET A 402 -9.92 15.19 -7.16
C MET A 402 -10.70 15.09 -5.84
N LEU A 403 -10.17 14.34 -4.87
CA LEU A 403 -10.80 14.14 -3.58
C LEU A 403 -10.90 15.46 -2.79
N VAL A 404 -9.79 16.20 -2.69
CA VAL A 404 -9.73 17.47 -1.96
C VAL A 404 -10.61 18.53 -2.62
N ARG A 405 -10.62 18.60 -3.95
CA ARG A 405 -11.46 19.52 -4.73
C ARG A 405 -12.95 19.23 -4.57
N LEU A 406 -13.36 17.95 -4.68
CA LEU A 406 -14.76 17.55 -4.43
C LEU A 406 -15.20 17.89 -3.02
N TYR A 407 -14.36 17.60 -2.02
CA TYR A 407 -14.63 17.94 -0.63
C TYR A 407 -14.81 19.45 -0.45
N ALA A 408 -13.91 20.25 -1.00
CA ALA A 408 -14.00 21.70 -0.93
C ALA A 408 -15.24 22.26 -1.64
N GLU A 409 -15.61 21.73 -2.80
CA GLU A 409 -16.84 22.13 -3.49
C GLU A 409 -18.10 21.76 -2.69
N THR A 410 -18.12 20.57 -2.06
CA THR A 410 -19.22 20.09 -1.22
C THR A 410 -19.51 21.03 -0.05
N TYR A 411 -18.45 21.54 0.61
CA TYR A 411 -18.57 22.40 1.79
C TYR A 411 -18.36 23.89 1.50
N GLY A 412 -18.21 24.27 0.23
CA GLY A 412 -17.92 25.63 -0.16
C GLY A 412 -16.66 26.19 0.50
N LEU A 413 -15.54 25.48 0.41
CA LEU A 413 -14.23 25.89 0.94
C LEU A 413 -13.31 26.36 -0.21
N THR A 414 -12.30 27.17 0.12
CA THR A 414 -11.22 27.47 -0.83
C THR A 414 -10.22 26.32 -0.83
N VAL A 415 -9.82 25.84 -2.01
CA VAL A 415 -8.69 24.92 -2.16
C VAL A 415 -7.41 25.72 -2.36
N GLU A 416 -6.39 25.42 -1.56
CA GLU A 416 -5.03 25.89 -1.77
C GLU A 416 -4.13 24.67 -2.03
N THR A 417 -3.30 24.72 -3.07
CA THR A 417 -2.39 23.60 -3.41
C THR A 417 -0.94 24.05 -3.40
N PRO A 418 0.05 23.19 -3.09
CA PRO A 418 1.44 23.46 -3.44
C PRO A 418 1.62 23.49 -4.97
N ASP A 419 2.84 23.76 -5.43
CA ASP A 419 3.19 23.52 -6.83
C ASP A 419 3.27 22.02 -7.09
N TRP A 420 2.57 21.55 -8.11
CA TRP A 420 2.44 20.13 -8.43
C TRP A 420 2.25 19.93 -9.94
N VAL A 421 2.54 18.73 -10.44
CA VAL A 421 2.56 18.45 -11.89
C VAL A 421 1.23 18.81 -12.56
N GLY A 422 0.10 18.42 -11.99
CA GLY A 422 -1.22 18.70 -12.55
C GLY A 422 -1.59 20.18 -12.53
N GLY A 423 -1.06 20.98 -11.58
CA GLY A 423 -1.26 22.43 -11.56
C GLY A 423 -0.57 23.16 -12.72
N TYR A 424 0.55 22.62 -13.19
CA TYR A 424 1.22 23.10 -14.40
C TYR A 424 0.58 22.54 -15.68
N TYR A 425 0.19 21.26 -15.69
CA TYR A 425 -0.33 20.60 -16.89
C TYR A 425 -1.79 20.95 -17.22
N PHE A 426 -2.68 20.89 -16.23
CA PHE A 426 -4.11 21.17 -16.41
C PHE A 426 -4.45 22.63 -16.15
N ASP A 427 -5.55 23.12 -16.73
CA ASP A 427 -6.07 24.46 -16.52
C ASP A 427 -6.83 24.60 -15.19
N VAL A 428 -6.12 24.28 -14.11
CA VAL A 428 -6.57 24.47 -12.73
C VAL A 428 -5.77 25.61 -12.12
N ASN A 429 -6.47 26.59 -11.54
CA ASN A 429 -5.87 27.84 -11.08
C ASN A 429 -6.21 28.04 -9.60
N ASP A 430 -5.73 27.13 -8.75
CA ASP A 430 -5.88 27.25 -7.31
C ASP A 430 -4.81 28.18 -6.71
N PRO A 431 -5.15 29.00 -5.71
CA PRO A 431 -4.20 29.85 -5.01
C PRO A 431 -3.12 29.04 -4.28
N ALA A 432 -1.94 29.65 -4.16
CA ALA A 432 -0.85 29.10 -3.37
C ALA A 432 -1.22 29.00 -1.88
N PRO A 433 -0.59 28.08 -1.12
CA PRO A 433 -0.86 27.97 0.32
C PRO A 433 -0.50 29.28 0.99
N SER A 434 -1.49 29.95 1.58
CA SER A 434 -1.30 31.27 2.19
C SER A 434 -0.68 31.20 3.59
N GLY A 435 -0.50 29.99 4.14
CA GLY A 435 0.15 29.72 5.42
C GLY A 435 0.05 28.24 5.79
N PRO A 436 0.66 27.81 6.91
CA PRO A 436 0.55 26.44 7.37
C PRO A 436 -0.91 26.09 7.70
N LEU A 437 -1.28 24.86 7.39
CA LEU A 437 -2.56 24.26 7.72
C LEU A 437 -2.32 23.05 8.60
N ARG A 438 -3.21 22.79 9.57
CA ARG A 438 -3.05 21.65 10.46
C ARG A 438 -3.22 20.35 9.66
N PRO A 439 -2.21 19.46 9.61
CA PRO A 439 -2.32 18.21 8.90
C PRO A 439 -3.36 17.30 9.54
N ARG A 440 -4.14 16.66 8.68
CA ARG A 440 -5.16 15.71 9.06
C ARG A 440 -5.01 14.47 8.20
N PHE A 441 -4.51 13.42 8.84
CA PHE A 441 -4.50 12.08 8.27
C PHE A 441 -5.88 11.45 8.43
N PHE A 442 -6.57 11.25 7.33
CA PHE A 442 -7.84 10.54 7.32
C PHE A 442 -7.71 9.28 6.45
N PRO A 443 -8.29 8.14 6.89
CA PRO A 443 -8.64 7.09 5.95
C PRO A 443 -9.45 7.70 4.80
N ARG A 444 -9.04 7.45 3.56
CA ARG A 444 -9.74 7.95 2.35
C ARG A 444 -11.26 7.78 2.42
N ARG A 445 -11.72 6.68 3.04
CA ARG A 445 -13.13 6.35 3.26
C ARG A 445 -13.90 7.48 3.96
N ILE A 446 -13.31 8.13 4.97
CA ILE A 446 -13.97 9.19 5.74
C ILE A 446 -14.23 10.41 4.86
N VAL A 447 -13.24 10.87 4.10
CA VAL A 447 -13.41 12.03 3.21
C VAL A 447 -14.42 11.73 2.10
N ASN A 448 -14.38 10.50 1.55
CA ASN A 448 -15.38 10.06 0.59
C ASN A 448 -16.78 10.07 1.21
N GLU A 449 -16.97 9.47 2.39
CA GLU A 449 -18.27 9.49 3.08
C GLU A 449 -18.76 10.90 3.36
N LEU A 450 -17.87 11.85 3.72
CA LEU A 450 -18.23 13.25 3.93
C LEU A 450 -18.60 14.01 2.64
N ILE A 451 -18.12 13.56 1.48
CA ILE A 451 -18.56 14.09 0.17
C ILE A 451 -19.94 13.52 -0.18
N GLU A 452 -20.12 12.22 0.04
CA GLU A 452 -21.32 11.49 -0.38
C GLU A 452 -22.50 11.72 0.57
N ARG A 453 -22.21 11.96 1.86
CA ARG A 453 -23.17 12.25 2.93
C ARG A 453 -22.63 13.43 3.76
N PRO A 454 -22.89 14.67 3.33
CA PRO A 454 -22.36 15.84 4.01
C PRO A 454 -22.77 15.92 5.48
N SER A 455 -21.83 16.35 6.33
CA SER A 455 -22.02 16.57 7.76
C SER A 455 -22.14 18.06 8.09
N ASP A 456 -22.87 18.40 9.15
CA ASP A 456 -22.97 19.78 9.67
C ASP A 456 -21.65 20.28 10.31
N THR A 457 -20.68 19.38 10.52
CA THR A 457 -19.37 19.70 11.10
C THR A 457 -18.23 19.42 10.12
N PRO A 458 -18.04 20.26 9.07
CA PRO A 458 -16.96 20.05 8.12
C PRO A 458 -15.58 20.29 8.74
N LEU A 459 -14.61 19.55 8.22
CA LEU A 459 -13.20 19.87 8.35
C LEU A 459 -12.91 21.17 7.60
N ILE A 460 -12.29 22.11 8.32
CA ILE A 460 -11.98 23.46 7.87
C ILE A 460 -10.58 23.81 8.35
N ASP A 461 -9.89 24.64 7.59
CA ASP A 461 -8.55 25.15 7.89
C ASP A 461 -7.57 24.03 8.23
N CYS A 462 -7.60 22.98 7.39
CA CYS A 462 -6.78 21.79 7.54
C CYS A 462 -6.14 21.34 6.24
N ASP A 463 -5.00 20.68 6.38
CA ASP A 463 -4.26 20.03 5.31
C ASP A 463 -4.69 18.56 5.24
N ILE A 464 -5.48 18.21 4.23
CA ILE A 464 -6.05 16.87 4.06
C ILE A 464 -4.99 15.99 3.40
N LEU A 465 -4.42 15.09 4.20
CA LEU A 465 -3.40 14.15 3.75
C LEU A 465 -4.07 12.83 3.41
N SER A 466 -4.27 12.54 2.13
CA SER A 466 -4.89 11.30 1.67
C SER A 466 -4.24 10.82 0.36
N PRO A 467 -3.24 9.93 0.42
CA PRO A 467 -2.35 9.70 -0.71
C PRO A 467 -2.95 8.98 -1.92
N LEU A 468 -4.25 8.66 -1.96
CA LEU A 468 -4.82 7.71 -2.94
C LEU A 468 -6.21 8.08 -3.50
N GLY A 469 -6.68 9.33 -3.34
CA GLY A 469 -7.91 9.85 -3.97
C GLY A 469 -9.24 9.16 -3.64
N PRO A 470 -10.29 9.33 -4.48
CA PRO A 470 -11.62 8.77 -4.23
C PRO A 470 -11.58 7.24 -4.13
N TYR A 471 -12.27 6.69 -3.14
CA TYR A 471 -12.40 5.23 -2.99
C TYR A 471 -13.36 4.64 -4.03
N ARG A 472 -14.31 5.44 -4.49
CA ARG A 472 -15.22 5.16 -5.61
C ARG A 472 -15.21 6.34 -6.56
N TYR A 473 -15.66 6.11 -7.79
CA TYR A 473 -15.84 7.18 -8.78
C TYR A 473 -17.31 7.23 -9.19
N PRO A 474 -18.22 7.77 -8.36
CA PRO A 474 -19.64 7.87 -8.70
C PRO A 474 -19.86 8.62 -10.01
N GLU A 475 -20.72 8.08 -10.87
CA GLU A 475 -20.98 8.64 -12.19
C GLU A 475 -21.50 10.08 -12.15
N ARG A 476 -22.27 10.46 -11.12
CA ARG A 476 -22.71 11.85 -10.93
C ARG A 476 -21.58 12.89 -10.87
N HIS A 477 -20.39 12.50 -10.42
CA HIS A 477 -19.22 13.41 -10.36
C HIS A 477 -18.48 13.49 -11.71
N ARG A 478 -18.80 12.63 -12.68
CA ARG A 478 -18.08 12.49 -13.96
C ARG A 478 -17.88 13.80 -14.70
N ALA A 479 -18.98 14.46 -15.06
CA ALA A 479 -18.93 15.69 -15.83
C ALA A 479 -18.16 16.79 -15.09
N ARG A 480 -18.31 16.85 -13.76
CA ARG A 480 -17.64 17.84 -12.93
C ARG A 480 -16.13 17.61 -12.86
N ILE A 481 -15.71 16.38 -12.57
CA ILE A 481 -14.29 15.99 -12.55
C ILE A 481 -13.65 16.23 -13.91
N GLN A 482 -14.27 15.74 -14.99
CA GLN A 482 -13.74 15.91 -16.34
C GLN A 482 -13.63 17.38 -16.77
N SER A 483 -14.44 18.28 -16.18
CA SER A 483 -14.35 19.73 -16.45
C SER A 483 -13.07 20.39 -15.92
N TRP A 484 -12.44 19.82 -14.87
CA TRP A 484 -11.22 20.39 -14.28
C TRP A 484 -9.95 20.03 -15.05
N PHE A 485 -9.91 18.84 -15.65
CA PHE A 485 -8.67 18.28 -16.19
C PHE A 485 -8.54 18.45 -17.69
N ARG A 486 -8.62 19.71 -18.15
CA ARG A 486 -8.27 20.08 -19.51
C ARG A 486 -6.82 20.52 -19.55
N PRO A 487 -5.95 19.95 -20.41
CA PRO A 487 -4.58 20.44 -20.56
C PRO A 487 -4.58 21.93 -20.93
N ARG A 488 -3.63 22.69 -20.40
CA ARG A 488 -3.52 24.11 -20.75
C ARG A 488 -3.23 24.28 -22.25
N PRO A 489 -3.83 25.27 -22.93
CA PRO A 489 -3.60 25.48 -24.37
C PRO A 489 -2.14 25.67 -24.78
N VAL A 490 -1.30 26.20 -23.87
CA VAL A 490 0.14 26.37 -24.11
C VAL A 490 0.86 25.04 -24.41
N TRP A 491 0.31 23.91 -23.96
CA TRP A 491 0.90 22.58 -24.19
C TRP A 491 0.51 21.94 -25.54
N THR A 492 -0.40 22.56 -26.29
CA THR A 492 -0.89 22.04 -27.58
C THR A 492 0.24 21.60 -28.52
N PRO A 493 1.34 22.36 -28.72
CA PRO A 493 2.42 21.96 -29.62
C PRO A 493 3.12 20.64 -29.24
N TRP A 494 3.05 20.21 -27.97
CA TRP A 494 3.69 18.97 -27.50
C TRP A 494 2.73 17.78 -27.48
N ILE A 495 1.45 18.00 -27.18
CA ILE A 495 0.50 16.90 -26.93
C ILE A 495 -0.42 16.60 -28.14
N ALA A 496 -0.78 17.61 -28.94
CA ALA A 496 -1.67 17.42 -30.09
C ALA A 496 -1.06 16.56 -31.22
N PRO A 497 0.24 16.68 -31.58
CA PRO A 497 0.78 15.97 -32.74
C PRO A 497 0.60 14.45 -32.70
N ALA A 498 0.75 13.83 -31.53
CA ALA A 498 0.62 12.38 -31.37
C ALA A 498 -0.81 11.91 -31.74
N VAL A 499 -1.83 12.57 -31.20
CA VAL A 499 -3.24 12.25 -31.48
C VAL A 499 -3.58 12.56 -32.94
N GLU A 500 -3.15 13.71 -33.46
CA GLU A 500 -3.42 14.10 -34.85
C GLU A 500 -2.83 13.12 -35.87
N ARG A 501 -1.59 12.66 -35.67
CA ARG A 501 -0.97 11.66 -36.56
C ARG A 501 -1.68 10.32 -36.49
N LEU A 502 -2.03 9.83 -35.30
CA LEU A 502 -2.81 8.58 -35.15
C LEU A 502 -4.14 8.67 -35.91
N ARG A 503 -4.82 9.81 -35.82
CA ARG A 503 -6.10 10.07 -36.50
C ARG A 503 -5.96 10.24 -38.02
N ALA A 504 -4.80 10.73 -38.49
CA ALA A 504 -4.51 10.77 -39.92
C ALA A 504 -4.28 9.36 -40.50
N MET A 505 -3.82 8.40 -39.67
CA MET A 505 -3.58 7.02 -40.07
C MET A 505 -4.83 6.13 -40.02
N GLY A 506 -5.81 6.45 -39.17
CA GLY A 506 -7.06 5.69 -39.09
C GLY A 506 -8.18 6.35 -38.30
N ASN A 507 -9.38 5.79 -38.45
CA ASN A 507 -10.61 6.35 -37.89
C ASN A 507 -10.82 5.91 -36.44
N THR A 508 -10.40 4.70 -36.09
CA THR A 508 -10.52 4.14 -34.72
C THR A 508 -9.14 4.05 -34.07
N VAL A 509 -8.89 4.83 -33.01
CA VAL A 509 -7.66 4.73 -32.22
C VAL A 509 -7.90 3.77 -31.06
N VAL A 510 -7.20 2.64 -31.10
CA VAL A 510 -7.14 1.65 -30.01
C VAL A 510 -5.84 1.91 -29.26
N ALA A 511 -5.92 2.32 -28.00
CA ALA A 511 -4.74 2.59 -27.19
C ALA A 511 -4.65 1.61 -26.01
N LEU A 512 -3.48 0.99 -25.86
CA LEU A 512 -3.18 0.10 -24.74
C LEU A 512 -2.11 0.73 -23.87
N HIS A 513 -2.35 0.75 -22.56
CA HIS A 513 -1.31 1.04 -21.58
C HIS A 513 -0.90 -0.25 -20.89
N ILE A 514 0.38 -0.60 -20.98
CA ILE A 514 0.94 -1.82 -20.40
C ILE A 514 2.18 -1.43 -19.59
N ARG A 515 2.22 -1.84 -18.32
CA ARG A 515 3.26 -1.46 -17.38
C ARG A 515 3.94 -2.69 -16.81
N ARG A 516 5.26 -2.74 -16.87
CA ARG A 516 6.07 -3.88 -16.42
C ARG A 516 7.17 -3.48 -15.44
N GLY A 517 7.84 -2.35 -15.67
CA GLY A 517 9.13 -2.02 -15.06
C GLY A 517 9.15 -2.09 -13.53
N ASP A 518 8.42 -1.21 -12.87
CA ASP A 518 8.37 -1.20 -11.40
C ASP A 518 7.38 -2.22 -10.80
N PHE A 519 6.51 -2.81 -11.62
CA PHE A 519 5.53 -3.79 -11.16
C PHE A 519 6.16 -5.09 -10.69
N VAL A 520 7.25 -5.52 -11.34
CA VAL A 520 8.06 -6.67 -10.89
C VAL A 520 8.63 -6.42 -9.49
N LEU A 521 9.14 -5.21 -9.23
CA LEU A 521 9.72 -4.83 -7.95
C LEU A 521 8.70 -4.87 -6.81
N PHE A 522 7.47 -4.43 -7.08
CA PHE A 522 6.39 -4.34 -6.10
C PHE A 522 5.47 -5.57 -6.06
N ARG A 523 5.80 -6.63 -6.80
CA ARG A 523 4.99 -7.87 -6.92
C ARG A 523 3.54 -7.62 -7.30
N TYR A 524 3.29 -6.58 -8.10
CA TYR A 524 1.97 -6.37 -8.70
C TYR A 524 1.71 -7.44 -9.75
N THR A 525 0.44 -7.78 -9.96
CA THR A 525 0.05 -8.69 -11.03
C THR A 525 0.40 -8.05 -12.37
N ILE A 526 1.31 -8.68 -13.11
CA ILE A 526 1.66 -8.27 -14.48
C ILE A 526 0.66 -8.94 -15.41
N THR A 527 0.07 -8.15 -16.30
CA THR A 527 -0.83 -8.66 -17.32
C THR A 527 -0.02 -9.28 -18.46
N GLU A 528 -0.32 -10.52 -18.81
CA GLU A 528 0.25 -11.18 -19.98
C GLU A 528 -0.22 -10.47 -21.26
N THR A 529 0.71 -10.18 -22.16
CA THR A 529 0.43 -9.47 -23.42
C THR A 529 -0.48 -10.28 -24.34
N ASP A 530 -0.38 -11.61 -24.29
CA ASP A 530 -1.23 -12.55 -25.03
C ASP A 530 -2.72 -12.33 -24.76
N TRP A 531 -3.12 -11.93 -23.54
CA TRP A 531 -4.54 -11.68 -23.23
C TRP A 531 -5.10 -10.49 -24.03
N TYR A 532 -4.29 -9.44 -24.22
CA TYR A 532 -4.67 -8.32 -25.08
C TYR A 532 -4.63 -8.68 -26.54
N VAL A 533 -3.63 -9.45 -26.98
CA VAL A 533 -3.51 -9.91 -28.37
C VAL A 533 -4.73 -10.74 -28.75
N ASP A 534 -5.11 -11.70 -27.92
CA ASP A 534 -6.28 -12.55 -28.15
C ASP A 534 -7.57 -11.74 -28.15
N TRP A 535 -7.75 -10.82 -27.20
CA TRP A 535 -8.90 -9.92 -27.20
C TRP A 535 -8.94 -9.03 -28.45
N LEU A 536 -7.82 -8.44 -28.88
CA LEU A 536 -7.74 -7.63 -30.10
C LEU A 536 -8.18 -8.45 -31.32
N ARG A 537 -7.72 -9.70 -31.47
CA ARG A 537 -8.15 -10.59 -32.56
C ARG A 537 -9.67 -10.75 -32.65
N THR A 538 -10.38 -10.68 -31.52
CA THR A 538 -11.85 -10.81 -31.51
C THR A 538 -12.58 -9.57 -32.02
N ILE A 539 -11.98 -8.39 -31.96
CA ILE A 539 -12.66 -7.13 -32.31
C ILE A 539 -12.08 -6.44 -33.55
N TRP A 540 -10.82 -6.71 -33.91
CA TRP A 540 -10.02 -5.89 -34.83
C TRP A 540 -10.66 -5.71 -36.20
N ASP A 541 -11.09 -6.82 -36.82
CA ASP A 541 -11.69 -6.81 -38.17
C ASP A 541 -13.05 -6.10 -38.22
N GLY A 542 -13.69 -5.89 -37.07
CA GLY A 542 -14.94 -5.14 -36.95
C GLY A 542 -14.75 -3.63 -36.75
N LEU A 543 -13.52 -3.14 -36.58
CA LEU A 543 -13.23 -1.73 -36.35
C LEU A 543 -13.06 -0.98 -37.67
N ASP A 544 -13.49 0.29 -37.71
CA ASP A 544 -13.29 1.15 -38.86
C ASP A 544 -11.86 1.70 -38.88
N LYS A 545 -11.05 1.22 -39.83
CA LYS A 545 -9.64 1.59 -40.03
C LYS A 545 -8.88 1.75 -38.71
N PRO A 546 -8.71 0.66 -37.92
CA PRO A 546 -8.11 0.73 -36.60
C PRO A 546 -6.61 1.03 -36.67
N VAL A 547 -6.13 1.79 -35.68
CA VAL A 547 -4.71 2.03 -35.41
C VAL A 547 -4.43 1.67 -33.96
N LEU A 548 -3.41 0.84 -33.73
CA LEU A 548 -3.00 0.43 -32.40
C LEU A 548 -1.88 1.34 -31.90
N TYR A 549 -2.10 1.97 -30.75
CA TYR A 549 -1.10 2.71 -30.00
C TYR A 549 -0.76 1.96 -28.71
N ILE A 550 0.53 1.80 -28.42
CA ILE A 550 1.02 1.16 -27.19
C ILE A 550 1.83 2.18 -26.39
N ALA A 551 1.33 2.51 -25.20
CA ALA A 551 2.05 3.24 -24.16
C ALA A 551 2.64 2.23 -23.17
N SER A 552 3.96 2.14 -23.08
CA SER A 552 4.62 1.23 -22.14
C SER A 552 5.96 1.74 -21.63
N ASP A 553 6.31 1.33 -20.41
CA ASP A 553 7.65 1.47 -19.84
C ASP A 553 8.61 0.34 -20.25
N ASP A 554 8.12 -0.67 -20.99
CA ASP A 554 8.92 -1.74 -21.57
C ASP A 554 8.70 -1.78 -23.11
N PRO A 555 9.63 -1.24 -23.91
CA PRO A 555 9.48 -1.22 -25.37
C PRO A 555 9.53 -2.62 -26.00
N ALA A 556 10.05 -3.65 -25.32
CA ALA A 556 10.16 -4.99 -25.88
C ALA A 556 8.80 -5.61 -26.17
N ILE A 557 7.76 -5.21 -25.41
CA ILE A 557 6.41 -5.79 -25.53
C ILE A 557 5.72 -5.42 -26.83
N VAL A 558 6.17 -4.36 -27.50
CA VAL A 558 5.55 -3.85 -28.73
C VAL A 558 5.59 -4.93 -29.81
N ALA A 559 6.63 -5.78 -29.81
CA ALA A 559 6.76 -6.90 -30.73
C ALA A 559 5.64 -7.96 -30.59
N ASP A 560 5.09 -8.14 -29.39
CA ASP A 560 4.00 -9.09 -29.13
C ASP A 560 2.73 -8.72 -29.92
N PHE A 561 2.58 -7.45 -30.28
CA PHE A 561 1.44 -6.90 -31.02
C PHE A 561 1.70 -6.75 -32.52
N ALA A 562 2.78 -7.32 -33.07
CA ALA A 562 3.19 -7.12 -34.46
C ALA A 562 2.08 -7.38 -35.50
N ALA A 563 1.15 -8.29 -35.22
CA ALA A 563 -0.01 -8.58 -36.07
C ALA A 563 -0.93 -7.37 -36.33
N PHE A 564 -0.84 -6.32 -35.51
CA PHE A 564 -1.68 -5.13 -35.56
C PHE A 564 -0.93 -3.85 -35.98
N ASN A 565 0.33 -3.97 -36.44
CA ASN A 565 1.20 -2.84 -36.81
C ASN A 565 1.23 -1.73 -35.73
N PRO A 566 1.69 -2.06 -34.50
CA PRO A 566 1.58 -1.17 -33.36
C PRO A 566 2.46 0.07 -33.54
N LEU A 567 1.97 1.20 -33.04
CA LEU A 567 2.70 2.46 -32.96
C LEU A 567 2.99 2.81 -31.50
N THR A 568 4.08 3.53 -31.30
CA THR A 568 4.52 4.11 -30.03
C THR A 568 4.62 5.62 -30.15
N LEU A 569 4.92 6.31 -29.05
CA LEU A 569 5.10 7.76 -29.06
C LEU A 569 6.16 8.21 -30.10
N ALA A 570 7.25 7.46 -30.22
CA ALA A 570 8.36 7.78 -31.12
C ALA A 570 7.95 7.77 -32.61
N ASP A 571 6.90 7.04 -32.96
CA ASP A 571 6.39 6.97 -34.34
C ASP A 571 5.49 8.17 -34.67
N VAL A 572 4.89 8.81 -33.67
CA VAL A 572 3.79 9.77 -33.85
C VAL A 572 4.08 11.18 -33.35
N ALA A 573 5.13 11.39 -32.55
CA ALA A 573 5.51 12.72 -32.09
C ALA A 573 7.00 12.81 -31.74
N GLU A 574 7.53 14.04 -31.80
CA GLU A 574 8.81 14.34 -31.18
C GLU A 574 8.69 14.21 -29.64
N PRO A 575 9.61 13.50 -28.97
CA PRO A 575 9.56 13.35 -27.52
C PRO A 575 9.66 14.69 -26.78
N TRP A 576 8.73 14.94 -25.86
CA TRP A 576 8.81 16.05 -24.91
C TRP A 576 9.73 15.67 -23.77
N ALA A 577 11.03 16.01 -23.90
CA ALA A 577 12.09 15.56 -23.00
C ALA A 577 11.73 15.58 -21.50
N GLY A 578 11.64 14.39 -20.90
CA GLY A 578 11.31 14.17 -19.49
C GLY A 578 9.82 14.30 -19.12
N LEU A 579 8.95 14.48 -20.12
CA LEU A 579 7.50 14.67 -20.04
C LEU A 579 6.76 13.81 -21.09
N GLU A 580 7.44 12.82 -21.67
CA GLU A 580 6.91 11.90 -22.68
C GLU A 580 5.64 11.19 -22.16
N TYR A 581 5.64 10.84 -20.87
CA TYR A 581 4.47 10.25 -20.22
C TYR A 581 3.23 11.16 -20.26
N LEU A 582 3.36 12.49 -20.36
CA LEU A 582 2.21 13.39 -20.52
C LEU A 582 1.67 13.35 -21.96
N GLN A 583 2.51 13.05 -22.95
CA GLN A 583 2.07 12.81 -24.33
C GLN A 583 1.34 11.47 -24.42
N ASP A 584 1.91 10.40 -23.85
CA ASP A 584 1.23 9.11 -23.71
C ASP A 584 -0.12 9.25 -23.01
N PHE A 585 -0.13 9.95 -21.86
CA PHE A 585 -1.36 10.22 -21.11
C PHE A 585 -2.42 10.89 -21.98
N HIS A 586 -2.01 11.88 -22.78
CA HIS A 586 -2.91 12.60 -23.67
C HIS A 586 -3.50 11.71 -24.77
N VAL A 587 -2.71 10.80 -25.34
CA VAL A 587 -3.20 9.80 -26.31
C VAL A 587 -4.22 8.86 -25.66
N LEU A 588 -3.89 8.29 -24.49
CA LEU A 588 -4.78 7.38 -23.76
C LEU A 588 -6.13 8.06 -23.40
N ALA A 589 -6.08 9.33 -22.99
CA ALA A 589 -7.27 10.11 -22.65
C ALA A 589 -8.12 10.53 -23.87
N ASN A 590 -7.65 10.31 -25.11
CA ASN A 590 -8.34 10.66 -26.36
C ASN A 590 -8.54 9.49 -27.34
N ALA A 591 -8.26 8.26 -26.90
CA ALA A 591 -8.51 7.03 -27.66
C ALA A 591 -10.02 6.72 -27.75
N ASP A 592 -10.45 5.98 -28.78
CA ASP A 592 -11.85 5.49 -28.89
C ASP A 592 -12.05 4.17 -28.15
N ILE A 593 -10.98 3.39 -28.01
CA ILE A 593 -10.94 2.15 -27.23
C ILE A 593 -9.68 2.20 -26.38
N LEU A 594 -9.81 2.00 -25.07
CA LEU A 594 -8.70 2.08 -24.13
C LEU A 594 -8.58 0.79 -23.30
N GLY A 595 -7.42 0.14 -23.40
CA GLY A 595 -7.03 -0.96 -22.52
C GLY A 595 -6.08 -0.47 -21.41
N VAL A 596 -6.35 -0.85 -20.17
CA VAL A 596 -5.61 -0.37 -18.99
C VAL A 596 -4.87 -1.50 -18.27
N SER A 597 -3.64 -1.25 -17.82
CA SER A 597 -2.96 -2.22 -16.93
C SER A 597 -3.72 -2.40 -15.61
N ALA A 598 -3.73 -3.64 -15.09
CA ALA A 598 -4.17 -3.92 -13.73
C ALA A 598 -3.48 -2.96 -12.77
N GLN A 599 -4.22 -2.40 -11.80
CA GLN A 599 -3.66 -1.61 -10.69
C GLN A 599 -2.83 -0.35 -11.09
N SER A 600 -2.79 0.03 -12.37
CA SER A 600 -2.12 1.26 -12.82
C SER A 600 -3.03 2.47 -12.61
N GLY A 601 -2.68 3.32 -11.65
CA GLY A 601 -3.36 4.61 -11.45
C GLY A 601 -3.30 5.52 -12.68
N PHE A 602 -2.25 5.40 -13.50
CA PHE A 602 -2.03 6.24 -14.68
C PHE A 602 -3.05 5.99 -15.78
N SER A 603 -3.24 4.73 -16.18
CA SER A 603 -4.23 4.35 -17.21
C SER A 603 -5.65 4.44 -16.67
N ARG A 604 -5.88 4.19 -15.37
CA ARG A 604 -7.17 4.44 -14.72
C ARG A 604 -7.55 5.92 -14.77
N LEU A 605 -6.61 6.83 -14.51
CA LEU A 605 -6.86 8.26 -14.63
C LEU A 605 -7.16 8.65 -16.08
N ALA A 606 -6.41 8.11 -17.05
CA ALA A 606 -6.69 8.36 -18.45
C ALA A 606 -8.11 7.90 -18.83
N ALA A 607 -8.55 6.73 -18.36
CA ALA A 607 -9.91 6.24 -18.58
C ALA A 607 -10.98 7.14 -17.94
N LEU A 608 -10.77 7.61 -16.71
CA LEU A 608 -11.68 8.55 -16.04
C LEU A 608 -11.81 9.87 -16.80
N LEU A 609 -10.71 10.38 -17.36
CA LEU A 609 -10.68 11.66 -18.08
C LEU A 609 -11.03 11.53 -19.57
N ASN A 610 -11.14 10.31 -20.10
CA ASN A 610 -11.49 10.08 -21.49
C ASN A 610 -12.98 10.36 -21.74
N THR A 611 -13.25 11.24 -22.69
CA THR A 611 -14.60 11.65 -23.12
C THR A 611 -15.00 11.11 -24.49
N ARG A 612 -14.09 10.39 -25.17
CA ARG A 612 -14.25 9.87 -26.53
C ARG A 612 -14.44 8.35 -26.58
N ALA A 613 -13.85 7.63 -25.63
CA ALA A 613 -13.84 6.19 -25.63
C ALA A 613 -15.25 5.61 -25.51
N ARG A 614 -15.55 4.67 -26.40
CA ARG A 614 -16.78 3.88 -26.41
C ARG A 614 -16.63 2.54 -25.71
N LEU A 615 -15.39 2.11 -25.47
CA LEU A 615 -15.06 0.85 -24.80
C LEU A 615 -13.79 1.03 -23.96
N PHE A 616 -13.89 0.62 -22.70
CA PHE A 616 -12.75 0.46 -21.80
C PHE A 616 -12.61 -1.02 -21.48
N VAL A 617 -11.37 -1.50 -21.45
CA VAL A 617 -11.08 -2.88 -21.07
C VAL A 617 -9.96 -2.96 -20.04
N GLU A 618 -10.07 -3.93 -19.14
CA GLU A 618 -9.08 -4.22 -18.11
C GLU A 618 -8.79 -5.72 -18.04
N PRO A 619 -7.63 -6.12 -17.51
CA PRO A 619 -7.32 -7.53 -17.29
C PRO A 619 -8.10 -8.13 -16.12
N GLU A 620 -8.66 -9.31 -16.35
CA GLU A 620 -9.26 -10.18 -15.34
C GLU A 620 -8.26 -11.32 -15.06
N ALA A 621 -7.42 -11.12 -14.04
CA ALA A 621 -6.28 -12.00 -13.79
C ALA A 621 -6.70 -13.44 -13.46
N GLU A 622 -7.81 -13.63 -12.73
CA GLU A 622 -8.32 -14.97 -12.40
C GLU A 622 -8.83 -15.74 -13.63
N ALA A 623 -9.40 -15.03 -14.60
CA ALA A 623 -9.90 -15.62 -15.85
C ALA A 623 -8.85 -15.68 -16.96
N GLY A 624 -7.67 -15.07 -16.76
CA GLY A 624 -6.59 -15.03 -17.75
C GLY A 624 -7.00 -14.37 -19.06
N ARG A 625 -7.80 -13.29 -18.99
CA ARG A 625 -8.33 -12.60 -20.18
C ARG A 625 -8.49 -11.10 -19.95
N VAL A 626 -8.85 -10.39 -21.01
CA VAL A 626 -9.25 -8.98 -20.98
C VAL A 626 -10.78 -8.89 -21.03
N GLN A 627 -11.37 -8.01 -20.21
CA GLN A 627 -12.81 -7.81 -20.13
C GLN A 627 -13.20 -6.33 -20.19
N PRO A 628 -14.42 -6.00 -20.67
CA PRO A 628 -14.97 -4.65 -20.55
C PRO A 628 -15.17 -4.23 -19.10
N TYR A 629 -14.94 -2.96 -18.80
CA TYR A 629 -15.26 -2.37 -17.50
C TYR A 629 -15.76 -0.92 -17.64
N SER A 630 -16.36 -0.39 -16.58
CA SER A 630 -16.69 1.04 -16.50
C SER A 630 -15.72 1.75 -15.55
N PRO A 631 -15.07 2.85 -15.96
CA PRO A 631 -14.25 3.65 -15.05
C PRO A 631 -15.10 4.38 -14.00
N TRP A 632 -16.40 4.56 -14.25
CA TRP A 632 -17.35 5.22 -13.34
C TRP A 632 -18.29 4.20 -12.69
N THR A 633 -18.50 4.35 -11.39
CA THR A 633 -19.40 3.52 -10.59
C THR A 633 -20.83 4.06 -10.70
N PRO A 634 -21.85 3.22 -11.00
CA PRO A 634 -23.25 3.63 -10.98
C PRO A 634 -23.68 4.15 -9.61
N ASP A 635 -24.56 5.16 -9.57
CA ASP A 635 -25.00 5.80 -8.33
C ASP A 635 -25.81 4.87 -7.40
N ASP A 636 -26.47 3.84 -7.95
CA ASP A 636 -27.40 2.96 -7.22
C ASP A 636 -26.75 1.76 -6.52
N VAL A 637 -25.43 1.62 -6.50
CA VAL A 637 -24.76 0.54 -5.76
C VAL A 637 -24.73 0.91 -4.27
N PRO A 638 -25.55 0.29 -3.39
CA PRO A 638 -25.53 0.60 -1.96
C PRO A 638 -24.12 0.32 -1.41
N GLY A 639 -23.76 0.99 -0.31
CA GLY A 639 -22.40 0.98 0.29
C GLY A 639 -21.86 -0.37 0.81
N GLY A 640 -22.15 -1.50 0.18
CA GLY A 640 -21.33 -2.71 0.27
C GLY A 640 -20.07 -2.52 -0.57
N ALA A 641 -18.91 -2.95 -0.06
CA ALA A 641 -17.63 -2.99 -0.78
C ALA A 641 -17.82 -3.39 -2.25
N PRO A 642 -17.00 -2.89 -3.20
CA PRO A 642 -17.12 -3.32 -4.60
C PRO A 642 -17.20 -4.84 -4.63
N ASP A 643 -18.26 -5.35 -5.26
CA ASP A 643 -18.39 -6.76 -5.55
C ASP A 643 -17.08 -7.25 -6.14
N GLY A 644 -16.66 -8.41 -5.65
CA GLY A 644 -15.41 -9.04 -6.03
C GLY A 644 -15.22 -8.99 -7.54
N VAL A 645 -14.17 -8.30 -7.96
CA VAL A 645 -13.36 -8.87 -9.02
C VAL A 645 -12.60 -9.97 -8.31
N ALA A 646 -13.10 -11.18 -8.53
CA ALA A 646 -12.31 -12.40 -8.61
C ALA A 646 -10.90 -12.06 -9.11
#